data_AF-A0A8I2YN65-F1
#
_entry.id   AF-A0A8I2YN65-F1
#
_cell.length_a   1.000
_cell.length_b   1.000
_cell.length_c   1.000
_cell.angle_alpha   90.00
_cell.angle_beta   90.00
_cell.angle_gamma   90.00
#
_symmetry.space_group_name_H-M   'P 1'
#
loop_
_entity.id
_entity.type
_entity.pdbx_description
1 polymer ?
#
loop_
_entity_poly.entity_id
_entity_poly.type
_entity_poly.pdbx_seq_one_letter_code
_entity_poly.pdbx_strand_id
1 'polypeptide(L)'
;MGPKQNICCPKCARFFDDKIQLQRHRDQPWSRCNQPSVQYVDPQELLRYFEPDARLATPRAFSAVYDSVSGDDSDDMDTSSYSESQGTDDDSLASGPTDYFEGAARVFDHNGRTFMKAFDEDQFAHIRQSENLYYPFADRAEWELAEFLLTSCLSMADINRFLSLSLIKGLGLSFHTVPRLHSLAEILPKTPPWKCRVVDTSPHQTKSPARLFYRDTVECLEVMLSNPLFQDSIDFSPYHVFTSAQRLVRVYSEWMSCNHAWQIQEQLPVGACLLGVTLSSDKTNVTNQSGSKVAQPLLMSLANIHSKVRTKAASHSFLPITFLPIAKFIHSDKRMKGVLSDRLYHQSLDIVLEPLKIAARIGVMLSNPVGHSRYCFTPFAGCIVDYPEACMITCVRGKTSPLTLANYTQFGDDFHHPERTKAMTLAQIRSITVEPNNLVSFFNACANHRLNGVHTPFWRDWLLSEPSRCLPPEVLHLFHRFVLDHDVEWCTNAIGAEEIDFHFSILQPITGHRHFSTGITTLKQVTGKIQRDLQRYLVVVIAGAAPAGMVRAVRALAEFRYLAQAPVIDDNGQRSIAAALAEFHTHKQCILDAAARRGGKGNVLQNWNIPKLEMMQNVVPSIPLMGPVIHWTADTTERAHIDFVKIPAASTNNNDYESQICRFLDR
;
A
#
# COMPACT_ATOMS: atom_id res chain seq x y z
N MET A 1 -12.76 -59.04 22.01
CA MET A 1 -11.81 -58.00 21.55
C MET A 1 -10.84 -58.68 20.60
N GLY A 2 -10.99 -58.45 19.28
CA GLY A 2 -10.05 -58.98 18.28
C GLY A 2 -8.75 -58.16 18.26
N PRO A 3 -7.62 -58.72 17.80
CA PRO A 3 -6.34 -58.03 17.80
C PRO A 3 -6.36 -56.85 16.81
N LYS A 4 -6.00 -55.65 17.27
CA LYS A 4 -5.82 -54.47 16.41
C LYS A 4 -4.68 -54.76 15.43
N GLN A 5 -4.98 -54.82 14.13
CA GLN A 5 -3.95 -54.86 13.09
C GLN A 5 -3.38 -53.46 12.89
N ASN A 6 -2.15 -53.25 13.35
CA ASN A 6 -1.42 -52.01 13.09
C ASN A 6 -0.95 -51.98 11.63
N ILE A 7 -1.33 -50.94 10.89
CA ILE A 7 -0.97 -50.72 9.48
C ILE A 7 0.28 -49.84 9.42
N CYS A 8 1.32 -50.31 8.73
CA CYS A 8 2.59 -49.60 8.62
C CYS A 8 2.62 -48.70 7.38
N CYS A 9 3.07 -47.44 7.51
CA CYS A 9 3.34 -46.59 6.36
C CYS A 9 4.58 -47.09 5.61
N PRO A 10 4.48 -47.41 4.31
CA PRO A 10 5.60 -48.00 3.56
C PRO A 10 6.77 -47.02 3.33
N LYS A 11 6.58 -45.73 3.60
CA LYS A 11 7.62 -44.70 3.38
C LYS A 11 8.40 -44.32 4.64
N CYS A 12 7.78 -44.36 5.81
CA CYS A 12 8.41 -43.95 7.07
C CYS A 12 8.36 -45.02 8.16
N ALA A 13 7.80 -46.19 7.86
CA ALA A 13 7.63 -47.34 8.75
C ALA A 13 6.82 -47.06 10.04
N ARG A 14 6.04 -45.97 10.09
CA ARG A 14 5.20 -45.62 11.25
C ARG A 14 3.91 -46.43 11.24
N PHE A 15 3.47 -46.92 12.40
CA PHE A 15 2.27 -47.74 12.56
C PHE A 15 1.02 -46.91 12.88
N PHE A 16 -0.12 -47.32 12.33
CA PHE A 16 -1.42 -46.66 12.47
C PHE A 16 -2.50 -47.69 12.78
N ASP A 17 -3.48 -47.27 13.59
CA ASP A 17 -4.58 -48.12 14.03
C ASP A 17 -5.57 -48.45 12.90
N ASP A 18 -5.67 -47.60 11.88
CA ASP A 18 -6.57 -47.78 10.74
C ASP A 18 -6.07 -47.07 9.46
N LYS A 19 -6.73 -47.36 8.32
CA LYS A 19 -6.37 -46.78 7.01
C LYS A 19 -6.63 -45.28 6.92
N ILE A 20 -7.59 -44.74 7.67
CA ILE A 20 -7.93 -43.31 7.64
C ILE A 20 -6.82 -42.49 8.29
N GLN A 21 -6.24 -42.99 9.39
CA GLN A 21 -5.08 -42.36 10.01
C GLN A 21 -3.83 -42.42 9.13
N LEU A 22 -3.60 -43.54 8.44
CA LEU A 22 -2.52 -43.64 7.45
C LEU A 22 -2.72 -42.66 6.28
N GLN A 23 -3.95 -42.52 5.77
CA GLN A 23 -4.29 -41.59 4.70
C GLN A 23 -4.04 -40.13 5.14
N ARG A 24 -4.56 -39.73 6.30
CA ARG A 24 -4.30 -38.39 6.89
C ARG A 24 -2.82 -38.13 7.10
N HIS A 25 -2.05 -39.15 7.50
CA HIS A 25 -0.60 -39.02 7.64
C HIS A 25 0.08 -38.76 6.29
N ARG A 26 -0.35 -39.42 5.21
CA ARG A 26 0.20 -39.23 3.86
C ARG A 26 -0.19 -37.89 3.25
N ASP A 27 -1.41 -37.42 3.51
CA ASP A 27 -1.98 -36.21 2.90
C ASP A 27 -1.57 -34.91 3.63
N GLN A 28 -0.81 -35.00 4.72
CA GLN A 28 -0.28 -33.82 5.40
C GLN A 28 0.77 -33.09 4.52
N PRO A 29 0.64 -31.76 4.29
CA PRO A 29 1.52 -30.99 3.39
C PRO A 29 3.01 -31.06 3.76
N TRP A 30 3.31 -31.18 5.05
CA TRP A 30 4.66 -31.23 5.61
C TRP A 30 5.16 -32.67 5.87
N SER A 31 4.37 -33.70 5.54
CA SER A 31 4.83 -35.07 5.68
C SER A 31 5.78 -35.42 4.53
N ARG A 32 6.98 -35.95 4.83
CA ARG A 32 7.89 -36.51 3.82
C ARG A 32 7.27 -37.68 3.04
N CYS A 33 6.12 -38.19 3.49
CA CYS A 33 5.37 -39.26 2.84
C CYS A 33 4.47 -38.77 1.68
N ASN A 34 4.30 -37.45 1.53
CA ASN A 34 3.39 -36.80 0.57
C ASN A 34 3.94 -36.61 -0.87
N GLN A 35 5.08 -37.22 -1.21
CA GLN A 35 5.56 -37.16 -2.60
C GLN A 35 4.91 -38.25 -3.47
N PRO A 36 4.34 -37.97 -4.65
CA PRO A 36 3.90 -39.02 -5.56
C PRO A 36 5.11 -39.87 -5.98
N SER A 37 4.98 -41.21 -5.94
CA SER A 37 5.96 -42.08 -6.56
C SER A 37 5.92 -41.84 -8.07
N VAL A 38 7.00 -41.30 -8.64
CA VAL A 38 7.15 -41.17 -10.09
C VAL A 38 7.26 -42.57 -10.67
N GLN A 39 6.15 -43.10 -11.18
CA GLN A 39 6.17 -44.18 -12.17
C GLN A 39 6.04 -43.51 -13.54
N TYR A 40 7.02 -43.71 -14.41
CA TYR A 40 6.97 -43.30 -15.80
C TYR A 40 5.77 -43.97 -16.48
N VAL A 41 4.82 -43.18 -16.95
CA VAL A 41 3.67 -43.67 -17.73
C VAL A 41 4.00 -43.54 -19.21
N ASP A 42 3.85 -44.64 -19.95
CA ASP A 42 3.99 -44.71 -21.40
C ASP A 42 2.94 -43.81 -22.09
N PRO A 43 3.34 -42.86 -22.96
CA PRO A 43 2.44 -41.93 -23.64
C PRO A 43 1.30 -42.59 -24.46
N GLN A 44 1.38 -43.88 -24.78
CA GLN A 44 0.34 -44.56 -25.56
C GLN A 44 -0.91 -44.94 -24.75
N GLU A 45 -0.84 -44.99 -23.41
CA GLU A 45 -1.99 -45.31 -22.55
C GLU A 45 -2.95 -44.12 -22.35
N LEU A 46 -2.48 -42.88 -22.58
CA LEU A 46 -3.27 -41.66 -22.41
C LEU A 46 -4.33 -41.42 -23.50
N LEU A 47 -4.25 -42.15 -24.62
CA LEU A 47 -5.18 -41.98 -25.74
C LEU A 47 -6.47 -42.82 -25.64
N ARG A 48 -6.64 -43.63 -24.58
CA ARG A 48 -7.79 -44.52 -24.42
C ARG A 48 -8.90 -44.02 -23.48
N TYR A 49 -8.74 -42.84 -22.87
CA TYR A 49 -9.68 -42.32 -21.86
C TYR A 49 -10.65 -41.23 -22.36
N PHE A 50 -10.69 -40.96 -23.67
CA PHE A 50 -11.73 -40.10 -24.25
C PHE A 50 -12.95 -40.94 -24.68
N GLU A 51 -13.86 -41.23 -23.75
CA GLU A 51 -15.31 -41.17 -24.00
C GLU A 51 -16.05 -40.79 -22.70
N PRO A 52 -17.14 -39.99 -22.78
CA PRO A 52 -17.79 -39.39 -21.62
C PRO A 52 -19.01 -40.20 -21.16
N ASP A 53 -19.19 -40.36 -19.84
CA ASP A 53 -20.53 -40.63 -19.31
C ASP A 53 -20.78 -40.03 -17.93
N ALA A 54 -22.06 -39.73 -17.71
CA ALA A 54 -22.65 -38.86 -16.73
C ALA A 54 -23.01 -39.55 -15.40
N ARG A 55 -23.05 -38.76 -14.31
CA ARG A 55 -24.19 -38.56 -13.36
C ARG A 55 -23.76 -38.37 -11.89
N LEU A 56 -24.32 -37.28 -11.33
CA LEU A 56 -24.88 -37.07 -9.97
C LEU A 56 -23.97 -37.08 -8.72
N ALA A 57 -23.96 -35.95 -7.99
CA ALA A 57 -24.65 -35.81 -6.69
C ALA A 57 -24.54 -34.38 -6.10
N THR A 58 -25.67 -33.80 -5.69
CA THR A 58 -25.79 -32.61 -4.82
C THR A 58 -25.25 -32.86 -3.41
N PRO A 59 -24.79 -31.83 -2.66
CA PRO A 59 -25.59 -31.40 -1.51
C PRO A 59 -25.50 -29.92 -1.06
N ARG A 60 -26.68 -29.43 -0.65
CA ARG A 60 -27.03 -28.59 0.51
C ARG A 60 -26.39 -27.20 0.72
N ALA A 61 -27.28 -26.22 0.62
CA ALA A 61 -27.18 -24.86 1.10
C ALA A 61 -26.85 -24.74 2.60
N PHE A 62 -26.01 -23.75 2.92
CA PHE A 62 -25.94 -23.12 4.24
C PHE A 62 -26.00 -21.61 4.08
N SER A 63 -27.01 -21.03 4.72
CA SER A 63 -27.26 -19.60 4.87
C SER A 63 -26.20 -18.97 5.78
N ALA A 64 -25.64 -17.82 5.38
CA ALA A 64 -24.84 -16.96 6.25
C ALA A 64 -25.43 -15.55 6.23
N VAL A 65 -25.85 -15.12 7.41
CA VAL A 65 -26.43 -13.82 7.74
C VAL A 65 -25.31 -12.79 7.85
N TYR A 66 -25.36 -11.71 7.07
CA TYR A 66 -24.55 -10.51 7.29
C TYR A 66 -25.42 -9.35 7.75
N ASP A 67 -25.25 -8.97 9.01
CA ASP A 67 -25.73 -7.70 9.57
C ASP A 67 -24.54 -6.77 9.81
N SER A 68 -24.76 -5.51 9.45
CA SER A 68 -23.83 -4.40 9.44
C SER A 68 -23.41 -3.93 10.84
N VAL A 69 -22.14 -4.06 11.24
CA VAL A 69 -21.44 -3.15 12.18
C VAL A 69 -19.92 -3.27 11.99
N SER A 70 -19.24 -2.14 11.75
CA SER A 70 -17.78 -1.90 11.82
C SER A 70 -16.89 -2.84 10.98
N GLY A 71 -16.46 -2.35 9.80
CA GLY A 71 -15.43 -2.99 9.00
C GLY A 71 -14.10 -2.99 9.74
N ASP A 72 -13.67 -4.19 10.11
CA ASP A 72 -12.29 -4.56 10.38
C ASP A 72 -11.87 -5.25 9.07
N ASP A 73 -11.52 -4.45 8.06
CA ASP A 73 -11.05 -4.95 6.77
C ASP A 73 -9.56 -5.27 6.91
N SER A 74 -9.24 -6.47 7.40
CA SER A 74 -7.88 -7.00 7.32
C SER A 74 -7.82 -8.00 6.17
N ASP A 75 -7.47 -7.53 4.98
CA ASP A 75 -7.34 -8.38 3.80
C ASP A 75 -5.92 -8.93 3.66
N ASP A 76 -5.82 -10.26 3.73
CA ASP A 76 -4.60 -11.02 3.49
C ASP A 76 -4.30 -11.09 1.99
N MET A 77 -3.37 -10.24 1.52
CA MET A 77 -2.75 -10.35 0.20
C MET A 77 -1.41 -11.10 0.29
N ASP A 78 -1.35 -12.30 -0.30
CA ASP A 78 -0.09 -13.01 -0.59
C ASP A 78 0.51 -12.43 -1.88
N THR A 79 1.60 -11.65 -1.75
CA THR A 79 2.23 -10.84 -2.81
C THR A 79 3.48 -11.49 -3.41
N SER A 80 3.65 -12.81 -3.26
CA SER A 80 4.90 -13.52 -3.57
C SER A 80 5.25 -13.76 -5.06
N SER A 81 4.54 -13.19 -6.04
CA SER A 81 5.00 -13.27 -7.44
C SER A 81 4.50 -12.14 -8.34
N TYR A 82 5.36 -11.14 -8.52
CA TYR A 82 5.20 -10.12 -9.55
C TYR A 82 5.92 -10.60 -10.80
N SER A 83 5.17 -10.83 -11.89
CA SER A 83 5.74 -10.85 -13.23
C SER A 83 5.69 -9.42 -13.73
N GLU A 84 6.86 -8.82 -13.96
CA GLU A 84 7.00 -7.53 -14.64
C GLU A 84 6.26 -7.59 -15.98
N SER A 85 5.11 -6.94 -16.08
CA SER A 85 4.55 -6.63 -17.39
C SER A 85 5.42 -5.52 -17.96
N GLN A 86 6.28 -5.87 -18.92
CA GLN A 86 6.95 -4.90 -19.78
C GLN A 86 5.88 -4.13 -20.55
N GLY A 87 5.46 -2.99 -20.00
CA GLY A 87 4.80 -1.95 -20.79
C GLY A 87 5.83 -1.45 -21.79
N THR A 88 5.45 -1.39 -23.06
CA THR A 88 6.23 -0.73 -24.10
C THR A 88 6.48 0.72 -23.66
N ASP A 89 7.74 1.07 -23.42
CA ASP A 89 8.20 2.42 -23.08
C ASP A 89 7.80 3.38 -24.21
N ASP A 90 6.66 4.07 -24.07
CA ASP A 90 6.38 5.28 -24.84
C ASP A 90 6.74 6.51 -23.99
N ASP A 91 8.02 6.60 -23.62
CA ASP A 91 8.62 7.78 -22.96
C ASP A 91 8.65 9.01 -23.91
N SER A 92 8.20 8.88 -25.16
CA SER A 92 8.26 9.95 -26.16
C SER A 92 7.42 11.17 -25.75
N LEU A 93 6.24 10.95 -25.14
CA LEU A 93 5.36 12.02 -24.66
C LEU A 93 5.98 12.83 -23.52
N ALA A 94 6.79 12.21 -22.66
CA ALA A 94 7.45 12.88 -21.53
C ALA A 94 8.69 13.69 -21.94
N SER A 95 9.14 13.58 -23.19
CA SER A 95 10.38 14.20 -23.71
C SER A 95 10.16 15.48 -24.54
N GLY A 96 8.93 16.02 -24.54
CA GLY A 96 8.58 17.21 -25.31
C GLY A 96 9.22 18.51 -24.78
N PRO A 97 8.95 19.67 -25.42
CA PRO A 97 9.47 20.95 -24.96
C PRO A 97 9.11 21.23 -23.49
N THR A 98 10.10 21.65 -22.71
CA THR A 98 9.99 21.77 -21.26
C THR A 98 10.33 23.17 -20.79
N ASP A 99 9.46 23.74 -19.96
CA ASP A 99 9.73 24.95 -19.19
C ASP A 99 10.07 24.59 -17.75
N TYR A 100 11.24 25.01 -17.28
CA TYR A 100 11.61 24.87 -15.87
C TYR A 100 11.21 26.12 -15.09
N PHE A 101 10.84 25.94 -13.83
CA PHE A 101 10.60 27.05 -12.93
C PHE A 101 11.88 27.89 -12.74
N GLU A 102 11.86 29.15 -13.15
CA GLU A 102 13.03 30.02 -13.07
C GLU A 102 13.38 30.35 -11.61
N GLY A 103 14.65 30.16 -11.26
CA GLY A 103 15.16 30.51 -9.92
C GLY A 103 14.77 29.54 -8.81
N ALA A 104 14.21 28.37 -9.11
CA ALA A 104 14.02 27.30 -8.13
C ALA A 104 15.33 26.55 -7.83
N ALA A 105 15.38 25.89 -6.66
CA ALA A 105 16.38 24.89 -6.29
C ALA A 105 17.85 25.33 -6.43
N ARG A 106 18.16 26.57 -6.02
CA ARG A 106 19.52 27.10 -6.02
C ARG A 106 20.44 26.23 -5.15
N VAL A 107 21.61 25.92 -5.70
CA VAL A 107 22.70 25.27 -4.95
C VAL A 107 23.48 26.34 -4.18
N PHE A 108 23.58 26.16 -2.86
CA PHE A 108 24.31 27.06 -1.96
C PHE A 108 25.71 26.56 -1.61
N ASP A 109 25.90 25.23 -1.59
CA ASP A 109 27.18 24.57 -1.40
C ASP A 109 27.24 23.31 -2.27
N HIS A 110 28.41 22.99 -2.82
CA HIS A 110 28.66 21.80 -3.64
C HIS A 110 29.38 20.70 -2.84
N ASN A 111 29.79 20.98 -1.60
CA ASN A 111 30.53 20.07 -0.73
C ASN A 111 29.69 19.58 0.46
N GLY A 112 28.37 19.59 0.30
CA GLY A 112 27.42 19.10 1.27
C GLY A 112 27.67 17.64 1.68
N ARG A 113 27.16 17.27 2.85
CA ARG A 113 27.30 15.92 3.40
C ARG A 113 26.43 14.94 2.59
N THR A 114 27.03 13.86 2.09
CA THR A 114 26.32 12.72 1.48
C THR A 114 26.58 11.45 2.28
N PHE A 115 25.84 10.37 1.97
CA PHE A 115 26.09 9.06 2.56
C PHE A 115 27.50 8.57 2.22
N MET A 116 27.88 8.63 0.94
CA MET A 116 29.22 8.22 0.49
C MET A 116 30.31 9.05 1.17
N LYS A 117 30.13 10.37 1.27
CA LYS A 117 31.08 11.24 1.97
C LYS A 117 31.17 10.91 3.47
N ALA A 118 30.03 10.68 4.13
CA ALA A 118 30.02 10.27 5.53
C ALA A 118 30.70 8.90 5.75
N PHE A 119 30.54 7.97 4.81
CA PHE A 119 31.21 6.67 4.81
C PHE A 119 32.72 6.81 4.55
N ASP A 120 33.12 7.71 3.65
CA ASP A 120 34.53 7.93 3.29
C ASP A 120 35.29 8.84 4.27
N GLU A 121 34.60 9.45 5.23
CA GLU A 121 35.18 10.35 6.23
C GLU A 121 35.03 9.83 7.68
N ASP A 122 34.44 8.66 7.90
CA ASP A 122 34.33 8.09 9.25
C ASP A 122 35.69 7.59 9.79
N GLN A 123 35.73 7.25 11.08
CA GLN A 123 36.94 6.81 11.78
C GLN A 123 37.61 5.54 11.19
N PHE A 124 36.87 4.75 10.40
CA PHE A 124 37.32 3.52 9.75
C PHE A 124 37.55 3.67 8.24
N ALA A 125 37.35 4.87 7.68
CA ALA A 125 37.52 5.12 6.26
C ALA A 125 38.92 4.75 5.76
N HIS A 126 39.97 5.07 6.55
CA HIS A 126 41.34 4.69 6.20
C HIS A 126 41.50 3.17 6.01
N ILE A 127 40.92 2.36 6.90
CA ILE A 127 40.95 0.89 6.80
C ILE A 127 40.24 0.44 5.51
N ARG A 128 39.07 1.01 5.22
CA ARG A 128 38.31 0.65 4.01
C ARG A 128 39.00 1.02 2.70
N GLN A 129 39.71 2.13 2.70
CA GLN A 129 40.39 2.64 1.50
C GLN A 129 41.74 1.97 1.26
N SER A 130 42.53 1.68 2.30
CA SER A 130 43.88 1.15 2.14
C SER A 130 44.01 -0.36 2.33
N GLU A 131 43.11 -1.00 3.05
CA GLU A 131 43.26 -2.41 3.46
C GLU A 131 42.09 -3.29 3.04
N ASN A 132 40.87 -2.95 3.45
CA ASN A 132 39.71 -3.82 3.32
C ASN A 132 38.40 -3.04 3.21
N LEU A 133 37.88 -2.95 1.98
CA LEU A 133 36.62 -2.27 1.65
C LEU A 133 35.42 -2.76 2.47
N TYR A 134 35.43 -4.01 2.92
CA TYR A 134 34.33 -4.66 3.63
C TYR A 134 34.42 -4.56 5.16
N TYR A 135 35.40 -3.80 5.69
CA TYR A 135 35.50 -3.54 7.13
C TYR A 135 34.16 -2.99 7.66
N PRO A 136 33.60 -3.56 8.75
CA PRO A 136 34.27 -4.33 9.81
C PRO A 136 34.32 -5.85 9.62
N PHE A 137 33.91 -6.37 8.47
CA PHE A 137 34.04 -7.79 8.11
C PHE A 137 35.38 -8.02 7.43
N ALA A 138 35.94 -9.23 7.52
CA ALA A 138 37.29 -9.54 7.03
C ALA A 138 37.42 -9.42 5.51
N ASP A 139 36.37 -9.75 4.77
CA ASP A 139 36.31 -9.67 3.31
C ASP A 139 34.85 -9.65 2.80
N ARG A 140 34.71 -9.67 1.47
CA ARG A 140 33.43 -9.74 0.78
C ARG A 140 32.58 -10.94 1.18
N ALA A 141 33.19 -12.13 1.28
CA ALA A 141 32.46 -13.36 1.53
C ALA A 141 31.91 -13.39 2.97
N GLU A 142 32.69 -12.88 3.93
CA GLU A 142 32.19 -12.69 5.29
C GLU A 142 31.08 -11.64 5.36
N TRP A 143 31.20 -10.53 4.62
CA TRP A 143 30.13 -9.53 4.54
C TRP A 143 28.83 -10.10 3.95
N GLU A 144 28.90 -10.86 2.85
CA GLU A 144 27.72 -11.51 2.23
C GLU A 144 27.05 -12.49 3.22
N LEU A 145 27.84 -13.24 3.99
CA LEU A 145 27.32 -14.11 5.04
C LEU A 145 26.67 -13.32 6.19
N ALA A 146 27.30 -12.23 6.63
CA ALA A 146 26.78 -11.37 7.68
C ALA A 146 25.46 -10.71 7.26
N GLU A 147 25.40 -10.14 6.05
CA GLU A 147 24.19 -9.56 5.46
C GLU A 147 23.06 -10.59 5.41
N PHE A 148 23.33 -11.80 4.87
CA PHE A 148 22.35 -12.87 4.83
C PHE A 148 21.81 -13.22 6.23
N LEU A 149 22.70 -13.38 7.22
CA LEU A 149 22.28 -13.74 8.58
C LEU A 149 21.46 -12.63 9.24
N LEU A 150 21.86 -11.36 9.07
CA LEU A 150 21.18 -10.19 9.65
C LEU A 150 19.80 -9.95 9.02
N THR A 151 19.66 -10.19 7.72
CA THR A 151 18.42 -9.95 6.96
C THR A 151 17.52 -11.18 6.89
N SER A 152 18.00 -12.35 7.32
CA SER A 152 17.19 -13.56 7.38
C SER A 152 16.11 -13.51 8.48
N CYS A 153 15.04 -14.27 8.30
CA CYS A 153 14.03 -14.49 9.34
C CYS A 153 14.49 -15.51 10.43
N LEU A 154 15.79 -15.77 10.55
CA LEU A 154 16.32 -16.75 11.51
C LEU A 154 16.30 -16.16 12.92
N SER A 155 15.90 -16.98 13.90
CA SER A 155 16.01 -16.58 15.30
C SER A 155 17.47 -16.44 15.71
N MET A 156 17.76 -15.62 16.73
CA MET A 156 19.12 -15.52 17.28
C MET A 156 19.66 -16.88 17.75
N ALA A 157 18.79 -17.80 18.18
CA ALA A 157 19.17 -19.16 18.55
C ALA A 157 19.58 -19.98 17.31
N ASP A 158 18.85 -19.84 16.20
CA ASP A 158 19.18 -20.50 14.94
C ASP A 158 20.47 -19.99 14.33
N ILE A 159 20.72 -18.68 14.37
CA ILE A 159 21.99 -18.09 13.91
C ILE A 159 23.15 -18.61 14.77
N ASN A 160 23.02 -18.61 16.12
CA ASN A 160 24.06 -19.17 16.98
C ASN A 160 24.28 -20.67 16.74
N ARG A 161 23.22 -21.44 16.44
CA ARG A 161 23.33 -22.85 16.06
C ARG A 161 24.07 -23.02 14.73
N PHE A 162 23.78 -22.19 13.73
CA PHE A 162 24.49 -22.14 12.46
C PHE A 162 25.99 -21.83 12.66
N LEU A 163 26.30 -20.77 13.41
CA LEU A 163 27.69 -20.39 13.73
C LEU A 163 28.44 -21.45 14.55
N SER A 164 27.71 -22.37 15.20
CA SER A 164 28.29 -23.45 15.98
C SER A 164 28.68 -24.68 15.16
N LEU A 165 28.27 -24.77 13.88
CA LEU A 165 28.59 -25.90 13.01
C LEU A 165 30.10 -25.99 12.78
N SER A 166 30.67 -27.21 12.83
CA SER A 166 32.12 -27.43 12.70
C SER A 166 32.70 -26.85 11.40
N LEU A 167 31.94 -26.93 10.30
CA LEU A 167 32.32 -26.32 9.03
C LEU A 167 32.46 -24.80 9.16
N ILE A 168 31.47 -24.14 9.78
CA ILE A 168 31.41 -22.68 9.93
C ILE A 168 32.51 -22.19 10.87
N LYS A 169 32.77 -22.89 11.97
CA LYS A 169 33.90 -22.60 12.87
C LYS A 169 35.26 -22.69 12.16
N GLY A 170 35.37 -23.56 11.14
CA GLY A 170 36.57 -23.70 10.34
C GLY A 170 36.85 -22.53 9.38
N LEU A 171 35.88 -21.64 9.16
CA LEU A 171 36.02 -20.51 8.23
C LEU A 171 36.78 -19.31 8.80
N GLY A 172 37.06 -19.28 10.11
CA GLY A 172 37.82 -18.19 10.73
C GLY A 172 37.10 -16.84 10.74
N LEU A 173 35.76 -16.85 10.85
CA LEU A 173 34.94 -15.63 10.84
C LEU A 173 35.31 -14.67 11.99
N SER A 174 35.20 -13.38 11.75
CA SER A 174 35.30 -12.27 12.70
C SER A 174 34.19 -12.29 13.77
N PHE A 175 33.13 -13.08 13.55
CA PHE A 175 32.03 -13.30 14.49
C PHE A 175 31.70 -14.79 14.67
N HIS A 176 31.53 -15.20 15.92
CA HIS A 176 31.16 -16.58 16.30
C HIS A 176 29.84 -16.65 17.08
N THR A 177 29.26 -15.48 17.37
CA THR A 177 28.00 -15.34 18.11
C THR A 177 27.20 -14.18 17.53
N VAL A 178 25.88 -14.24 17.69
CA VAL A 178 24.98 -13.15 17.29
C VAL A 178 25.34 -11.80 17.92
N PRO A 179 25.66 -11.69 19.23
CA PRO A 179 26.10 -10.43 19.81
C PRO A 179 27.35 -9.86 19.13
N ARG A 180 28.31 -10.72 18.73
CA ARG A 180 29.50 -10.25 18.01
C ARG A 180 29.14 -9.77 16.61
N LEU A 181 28.32 -10.51 15.88
CA LEU A 181 27.80 -10.11 14.57
C LEU A 181 27.10 -8.74 14.64
N HIS A 182 26.19 -8.55 15.61
CA HIS A 182 25.52 -7.26 15.82
C HIS A 182 26.51 -6.14 16.16
N SER A 183 27.52 -6.39 17.02
CA SER A 183 28.52 -5.36 17.35
C SER A 183 29.35 -4.91 16.14
N LEU A 184 29.53 -5.79 15.14
CA LEU A 184 30.16 -5.43 13.87
C LEU A 184 29.19 -4.64 12.99
N ALA A 185 27.92 -5.04 12.89
CA ALA A 185 26.92 -4.26 12.16
C ALA A 185 26.76 -2.83 12.73
N GLU A 186 26.79 -2.67 14.05
CA GLU A 186 26.69 -1.37 14.75
C GLU A 186 27.86 -0.40 14.47
N ILE A 187 28.95 -0.87 13.86
CA ILE A 187 30.07 -0.03 13.38
C ILE A 187 29.74 0.67 12.05
N LEU A 188 28.83 0.11 11.26
CA LEU A 188 28.40 0.69 9.98
C LEU A 188 27.70 2.05 10.19
N PRO A 189 27.60 2.89 9.13
CA PRO A 189 26.91 4.18 9.24
C PRO A 189 25.51 4.03 9.82
N LYS A 190 25.22 4.85 10.84
CA LYS A 190 23.95 4.77 11.57
C LYS A 190 22.81 5.36 10.77
N THR A 191 21.65 4.74 10.91
CA THR A 191 20.36 5.32 10.50
C THR A 191 19.79 6.21 11.62
N PRO A 192 18.83 7.10 11.32
CA PRO A 192 18.14 7.91 12.33
C PRO A 192 17.52 6.99 13.38
N PRO A 193 17.88 7.14 14.67
CA PRO A 193 17.51 6.16 15.68
C PRO A 193 16.02 6.23 16.02
N TRP A 194 15.43 5.07 16.33
CA TRP A 194 14.06 5.02 16.87
C TRP A 194 13.98 5.65 18.28
N LYS A 195 13.05 6.58 18.43
CA LYS A 195 12.65 7.21 19.71
C LYS A 195 11.33 6.60 20.16
N CYS A 196 11.09 6.54 21.47
CA CYS A 196 9.82 6.07 22.04
C CYS A 196 9.30 7.07 23.07
N ARG A 197 8.01 7.37 23.04
CA ARG A 197 7.32 8.17 24.06
C ARG A 197 5.90 7.67 24.29
N VAL A 198 5.37 7.91 25.48
CA VAL A 198 3.94 7.70 25.75
C VAL A 198 3.18 8.96 25.35
N VAL A 199 2.18 8.83 24.49
CA VAL A 199 1.30 9.93 24.11
C VAL A 199 0.24 10.11 25.20
N ASP A 200 0.05 11.35 25.66
CA ASP A 200 -0.96 11.65 26.66
C ASP A 200 -2.36 11.51 26.06
N THR A 201 -3.18 10.63 26.65
CA THR A 201 -4.57 10.39 26.24
C THR A 201 -5.58 10.98 27.22
N SER A 202 -5.12 11.69 28.27
CA SER A 202 -5.97 12.34 29.26
C SER A 202 -6.99 13.29 28.60
N PRO A 203 -8.25 13.35 29.08
CA PRO A 203 -8.81 12.64 30.24
C PRO A 203 -9.28 11.20 29.95
N HIS A 204 -9.05 10.68 28.74
CA HIS A 204 -9.57 9.39 28.30
C HIS A 204 -8.59 8.24 28.56
N GLN A 205 -9.00 7.30 29.41
CA GLN A 205 -8.15 6.19 29.82
C GLN A 205 -8.03 5.10 28.75
N THR A 206 -6.85 4.49 28.66
CA THR A 206 -6.56 3.32 27.81
C THR A 206 -6.20 2.12 28.68
N LYS A 207 -6.39 0.90 28.15
CA LYS A 207 -5.98 -0.34 28.86
C LYS A 207 -4.47 -0.47 29.04
N SER A 208 -3.69 0.20 28.19
CA SER A 208 -2.23 0.21 28.19
C SER A 208 -1.74 1.57 27.67
N PRO A 209 -0.55 2.03 28.09
CA PRO A 209 0.01 3.29 27.60
C PRO A 209 0.08 3.32 26.06
N ALA A 210 -0.33 4.43 25.46
CA ALA A 210 -0.23 4.67 24.03
C ALA A 210 1.23 4.99 23.66
N ARG A 211 2.04 3.94 23.42
CA ARG A 211 3.45 4.09 23.04
C ARG A 211 3.58 4.43 21.57
N LEU A 212 4.20 5.56 21.28
CA LEU A 212 4.55 6.04 19.95
C LEU A 212 6.05 5.82 19.72
N PHE A 213 6.38 5.00 18.71
CA PHE A 213 7.75 4.81 18.25
C PHE A 213 7.95 5.61 16.97
N TYR A 214 8.95 6.49 16.92
CA TYR A 214 9.12 7.42 15.80
C TYR A 214 10.59 7.78 15.57
N ARG A 215 10.91 8.23 14.36
CA ARG A 215 12.23 8.77 13.98
C ARG A 215 12.14 10.26 13.72
N ASP A 216 13.27 10.94 13.75
CA ASP A 216 13.32 12.33 13.29
C ASP A 216 13.10 12.37 11.77
N THR A 217 12.04 13.05 11.35
CA THR A 217 11.60 13.03 9.96
C THR A 217 12.49 13.84 9.03
N VAL A 218 13.22 14.85 9.54
CA VAL A 218 14.22 15.58 8.76
C VAL A 218 15.49 14.73 8.60
N GLU A 219 15.94 14.04 9.66
CA GLU A 219 17.07 13.09 9.54
C GLU A 219 16.73 11.93 8.58
N CYS A 220 15.50 11.41 8.60
CA CYS A 220 15.04 10.42 7.62
C CYS A 220 15.09 10.96 6.20
N LEU A 221 14.70 12.23 6.01
CA LEU A 221 14.74 12.90 4.71
C LEU A 221 16.19 13.09 4.22
N GLU A 222 17.13 13.43 5.10
CA GLU A 222 18.56 13.50 4.80
C GLU A 222 19.11 12.16 4.30
N VAL A 223 18.75 11.06 4.95
CA VAL A 223 19.16 9.71 4.51
C VAL A 223 18.59 9.39 3.13
N MET A 224 17.32 9.69 2.87
CA MET A 224 16.72 9.48 1.55
C MET A 224 17.46 10.27 0.48
N LEU A 225 17.70 11.57 0.71
CA LEU A 225 18.41 12.43 -0.23
C LEU A 225 19.89 12.09 -0.37
N SER A 226 20.45 11.30 0.53
CA SER A 226 21.82 10.81 0.45
C SER A 226 21.97 9.52 -0.36
N ASN A 227 20.86 8.90 -0.78
CA ASN A 227 20.90 7.63 -1.51
C ASN A 227 21.37 7.84 -2.97
N PRO A 228 22.51 7.28 -3.38
CA PRO A 228 23.03 7.44 -4.75
C PRO A 228 22.10 6.86 -5.82
N LEU A 229 21.22 5.92 -5.47
CA LEU A 229 20.23 5.36 -6.41
C LEU A 229 19.23 6.39 -6.94
N PHE A 230 19.10 7.55 -6.28
CA PHE A 230 18.18 8.60 -6.70
C PHE A 230 18.84 9.71 -7.52
N GLN A 231 20.16 9.70 -7.71
CA GLN A 231 20.91 10.80 -8.34
C GLN A 231 20.28 11.26 -9.66
N ASP A 232 19.93 10.31 -10.53
CA ASP A 232 19.40 10.57 -11.87
C ASP A 232 17.86 10.38 -11.94
N SER A 233 17.19 10.30 -10.79
CA SER A 233 15.76 9.99 -10.70
C SER A 233 15.06 10.82 -9.64
N ILE A 234 15.52 12.05 -9.42
CA ILE A 234 14.92 13.01 -8.52
C ILE A 234 14.96 14.41 -9.13
N ASP A 235 13.80 15.06 -9.18
CA ASP A 235 13.66 16.42 -9.70
C ASP A 235 13.57 17.43 -8.54
N PHE A 236 14.35 18.50 -8.61
CA PHE A 236 14.35 19.55 -7.57
C PHE A 236 13.65 20.85 -7.98
N SER A 237 13.49 21.07 -9.28
CA SER A 237 12.80 22.23 -9.83
C SER A 237 11.51 21.78 -10.49
N PRO A 238 10.36 22.40 -10.21
CA PRO A 238 9.15 22.13 -10.99
C PRO A 238 9.38 22.47 -12.46
N TYR A 239 8.63 21.79 -13.32
CA TYR A 239 8.70 21.98 -14.76
C TYR A 239 7.35 21.71 -15.44
N HIS A 240 7.22 22.16 -16.67
CA HIS A 240 6.05 21.98 -17.50
C HIS A 240 6.47 21.40 -18.86
N VAL A 241 6.08 20.15 -19.13
CA VAL A 241 6.31 19.47 -20.43
C VAL A 241 5.12 19.66 -21.37
N PHE A 242 5.38 19.92 -22.66
CA PHE A 242 4.36 20.09 -23.68
C PHE A 242 4.56 19.11 -24.83
N THR A 243 3.50 18.76 -25.57
CA THR A 243 3.62 17.83 -26.71
C THR A 243 4.32 18.45 -27.94
N SER A 244 4.39 19.77 -28.03
CA SER A 244 4.99 20.47 -29.17
C SER A 244 5.56 21.84 -28.79
N ALA A 245 6.35 22.42 -29.70
CA ALA A 245 6.99 23.73 -29.52
C ALA A 245 5.98 24.88 -29.37
N GLN A 246 4.74 24.71 -29.85
CA GLN A 246 3.66 25.69 -29.70
C GLN A 246 3.07 25.73 -28.28
N ARG A 247 3.42 24.77 -27.40
CA ARG A 247 3.02 24.72 -25.99
C ARG A 247 1.50 24.75 -25.75
N LEU A 248 0.74 24.08 -26.61
CA LEU A 248 -0.73 24.08 -26.56
C LEU A 248 -1.33 22.97 -25.69
N VAL A 249 -0.62 21.86 -25.51
CA VAL A 249 -1.09 20.68 -24.78
C VAL A 249 -0.09 20.34 -23.69
N ARG A 250 -0.54 20.34 -22.43
CA ARG A 250 0.26 19.95 -21.27
C ARG A 250 0.43 18.44 -21.23
N VAL A 251 1.58 18.00 -20.73
CA VAL A 251 1.89 16.61 -20.40
C VAL A 251 2.22 16.52 -18.92
N TYR A 252 1.63 15.53 -18.24
CA TYR A 252 1.83 15.23 -16.83
C TYR A 252 2.43 13.83 -16.69
N SER A 253 3.65 13.75 -16.17
CA SER A 253 4.38 12.50 -15.93
C SER A 253 4.72 12.36 -14.45
N GLU A 254 5.36 13.37 -13.85
CA GLU A 254 5.75 13.33 -12.44
C GLU A 254 5.06 14.43 -11.64
N TRP A 255 5.07 14.33 -10.30
CA TRP A 255 4.52 15.41 -9.45
C TRP A 255 5.19 16.76 -9.72
N MET A 256 6.50 16.76 -9.98
CA MET A 256 7.25 17.97 -10.34
C MET A 256 6.87 18.55 -11.72
N SER A 257 6.21 17.75 -12.58
CA SER A 257 5.65 18.21 -13.85
C SER A 257 4.27 18.88 -13.72
N CYS A 258 3.68 18.85 -12.53
CA CYS A 258 2.28 19.22 -12.28
C CYS A 258 2.12 20.66 -11.79
N ASN A 259 0.91 21.19 -12.00
CA ASN A 259 0.58 22.58 -11.65
C ASN A 259 0.67 22.82 -10.14
N HIS A 260 0.40 21.80 -9.31
CA HIS A 260 0.46 21.98 -7.85
C HIS A 260 1.88 22.24 -7.34
N ALA A 261 2.87 21.47 -7.80
CA ALA A 261 4.27 21.68 -7.46
C ALA A 261 4.74 23.08 -7.90
N TRP A 262 4.34 23.49 -9.11
CA TRP A 262 4.60 24.83 -9.63
C TRP A 262 3.99 25.93 -8.73
N GLN A 263 2.69 25.84 -8.42
CA GLN A 263 1.98 26.81 -7.56
C GLN A 263 2.52 26.90 -6.14
N ILE A 264 3.02 25.78 -5.60
CA ILE A 264 3.71 25.79 -4.30
C ILE A 264 5.03 26.55 -4.42
N GLN A 265 5.83 26.27 -5.45
CA GLN A 265 7.11 26.92 -5.67
C GLN A 265 6.98 28.44 -5.87
N GLU A 266 5.90 28.93 -6.47
CA GLU A 266 5.59 30.37 -6.59
C GLU A 266 5.45 31.08 -5.24
N GLN A 267 5.07 30.35 -4.19
CA GLN A 267 4.87 30.87 -2.85
C GLN A 267 6.12 30.76 -1.97
N LEU A 268 7.19 30.13 -2.47
CA LEU A 268 8.45 29.96 -1.76
C LEU A 268 9.44 31.08 -2.08
N PRO A 269 10.42 31.35 -1.20
CA PRO A 269 11.49 32.31 -1.49
C PRO A 269 12.27 31.96 -2.77
N VAL A 270 12.78 32.98 -3.46
CA VAL A 270 13.66 32.80 -4.63
C VAL A 270 14.87 31.94 -4.24
N GLY A 271 15.18 30.93 -5.06
CA GLY A 271 16.24 29.96 -4.81
C GLY A 271 15.82 28.77 -3.95
N ALA A 272 14.61 28.75 -3.38
CA ALA A 272 14.13 27.64 -2.57
C ALA A 272 13.96 26.36 -3.39
N CYS A 273 14.23 25.22 -2.75
CA CYS A 273 14.01 23.89 -3.30
C CYS A 273 12.74 23.29 -2.70
N LEU A 274 11.83 22.83 -3.55
CA LEU A 274 10.61 22.16 -3.12
C LEU A 274 10.84 20.65 -2.94
N LEU A 275 10.52 20.11 -1.77
CA LEU A 275 10.54 18.67 -1.48
C LEU A 275 9.15 18.21 -1.03
N GLY A 276 8.38 17.63 -1.93
CA GLY A 276 7.03 17.16 -1.65
C GLY A 276 7.02 15.90 -0.80
N VAL A 277 6.59 16.00 0.47
CA VAL A 277 6.52 14.85 1.37
C VAL A 277 5.33 13.97 1.01
N THR A 278 5.59 12.68 0.77
CA THR A 278 4.57 11.66 0.57
C THR A 278 4.47 10.76 1.80
N LEU A 279 3.26 10.49 2.27
CA LEU A 279 2.99 9.58 3.38
C LEU A 279 2.23 8.35 2.91
N SER A 280 2.37 7.24 3.61
CA SER A 280 1.53 6.06 3.44
C SER A 280 1.30 5.41 4.80
N SER A 281 0.06 5.07 5.12
CA SER A 281 -0.27 4.36 6.35
C SER A 281 -1.33 3.33 6.06
N ASP A 282 -1.05 2.11 6.47
CA ASP A 282 -2.05 1.05 6.49
C ASP A 282 -1.78 0.14 7.70
N LYS A 283 -2.84 -0.43 8.24
CA LYS A 283 -2.81 -1.26 9.44
C LYS A 283 -2.67 -2.72 9.02
N THR A 284 -1.49 -3.28 9.24
CA THR A 284 -1.18 -4.66 8.85
C THR A 284 -1.21 -5.64 10.01
N ASN A 285 -1.64 -6.86 9.74
CA ASN A 285 -1.41 -7.99 10.63
C ASN A 285 0.09 -8.32 10.70
N VAL A 286 0.55 -8.65 11.91
CA VAL A 286 1.97 -8.94 12.19
C VAL A 286 2.31 -10.40 11.84
N THR A 287 1.36 -11.33 11.97
CA THR A 287 1.56 -12.76 11.70
C THR A 287 0.46 -13.30 10.79
N ASN A 288 0.83 -14.03 9.73
CA ASN A 288 -0.11 -14.60 8.76
C ASN A 288 -0.98 -15.75 9.33
N GLN A 289 -0.64 -16.32 10.50
CA GLN A 289 -1.45 -17.36 11.17
C GLN A 289 -1.41 -17.17 12.69
N SER A 290 -2.60 -17.09 13.29
CA SER A 290 -2.90 -17.19 14.73
C SER A 290 -2.30 -16.18 15.72
N GLY A 291 -2.33 -14.88 15.39
CA GLY A 291 -2.14 -13.80 16.38
C GLY A 291 -2.92 -12.54 16.02
N SER A 292 -3.78 -12.06 16.92
CA SER A 292 -4.54 -10.79 16.78
C SER A 292 -3.67 -9.53 16.93
N LYS A 293 -2.39 -9.62 16.52
CA LYS A 293 -1.42 -8.54 16.64
C LYS A 293 -1.37 -7.78 15.33
N VAL A 294 -1.54 -6.48 15.46
CA VAL A 294 -1.64 -5.52 14.37
C VAL A 294 -0.60 -4.44 14.60
N ALA A 295 0.10 -4.03 13.56
CA ALA A 295 0.97 -2.87 13.58
C ALA A 295 0.44 -1.85 12.57
N GLN A 296 0.68 -0.57 12.84
CA GLN A 296 0.29 0.50 11.92
C GLN A 296 1.52 1.37 11.64
N PRO A 297 2.38 0.96 10.69
CA PRO A 297 3.48 1.81 10.25
C PRO A 297 2.95 3.06 9.51
N LEU A 298 3.73 4.13 9.60
CA LEU A 298 3.67 5.25 8.68
C LEU A 298 4.98 5.28 7.90
N LEU A 299 4.87 5.15 6.59
CA LEU A 299 5.98 5.25 5.66
C LEU A 299 6.03 6.66 5.08
N MET A 300 7.24 7.15 4.82
CA MET A 300 7.51 8.44 4.20
C MET A 300 8.30 8.23 2.91
N SER A 301 7.95 8.99 1.87
CA SER A 301 8.69 9.11 0.61
C SER A 301 8.73 10.56 0.13
N LEU A 302 9.31 10.79 -1.04
CA LEU A 302 9.34 12.06 -1.75
C LEU A 302 8.62 11.96 -3.09
N ALA A 303 7.71 12.89 -3.34
CA ALA A 303 7.03 13.05 -4.63
C ALA A 303 8.01 13.45 -5.75
N ASN A 304 9.17 14.00 -5.38
CA ASN A 304 10.27 14.38 -6.27
C ASN A 304 10.97 13.19 -6.95
N ILE A 305 10.95 12.01 -6.31
CA ILE A 305 11.60 10.81 -6.87
C ILE A 305 10.71 10.29 -7.99
N HIS A 306 11.27 10.10 -9.18
CA HIS A 306 10.56 9.59 -10.36
C HIS A 306 9.82 8.30 -10.03
N SER A 307 8.58 8.19 -10.51
CA SER A 307 7.67 7.09 -10.16
C SER A 307 8.25 5.72 -10.50
N LYS A 308 8.98 5.59 -11.62
CA LYS A 308 9.65 4.36 -12.08
C LYS A 308 10.71 3.87 -11.10
N VAL A 309 11.34 4.75 -10.32
CA VAL A 309 12.25 4.37 -9.23
C VAL A 309 11.46 4.23 -7.94
N ARG A 310 10.62 5.20 -7.59
CA ARG A 310 9.85 5.24 -6.35
C ARG A 310 8.98 3.99 -6.14
N THR A 311 8.37 3.45 -7.20
CA THR A 311 7.46 2.29 -7.11
C THR A 311 8.18 0.94 -7.06
N LYS A 312 9.48 0.89 -7.41
CA LYS A 312 10.28 -0.34 -7.34
C LYS A 312 10.56 -0.70 -5.89
N ALA A 313 10.16 -1.89 -5.47
CA ALA A 313 10.39 -2.37 -4.10
C ALA A 313 11.87 -2.33 -3.70
N ALA A 314 12.77 -2.69 -4.61
CA ALA A 314 14.22 -2.69 -4.36
C ALA A 314 14.86 -1.29 -4.27
N SER A 315 14.11 -0.22 -4.54
CA SER A 315 14.64 1.15 -4.47
C SER A 315 14.73 1.70 -3.05
N HIS A 316 14.05 1.06 -2.08
CA HIS A 316 13.91 1.54 -0.71
C HIS A 316 13.49 3.02 -0.62
N SER A 317 12.63 3.46 -1.55
CA SER A 317 12.10 4.82 -1.66
C SER A 317 11.10 5.21 -0.58
N PHE A 318 10.63 4.26 0.23
CA PHE A 318 9.75 4.47 1.37
C PHE A 318 10.48 4.07 2.66
N LEU A 319 10.54 4.99 3.63
CA LEU A 319 11.15 4.75 4.94
C LEU A 319 10.09 4.75 6.05
N PRO A 320 10.11 3.80 7.00
CA PRO A 320 9.17 3.80 8.12
C PRO A 320 9.52 4.89 9.15
N ILE A 321 8.70 5.93 9.29
CA ILE A 321 9.02 7.05 10.20
C ILE A 321 8.33 6.92 11.56
N THR A 322 7.26 6.14 11.67
CA THR A 322 6.61 5.84 12.95
C THR A 322 5.86 4.52 12.94
N PHE A 323 5.72 3.90 14.12
CA PHE A 323 4.66 2.94 14.41
C PHE A 323 3.60 3.63 15.27
N LEU A 324 2.41 3.79 14.71
CA LEU A 324 1.33 4.51 15.35
C LEU A 324 0.72 3.70 16.50
N PRO A 325 0.35 4.34 17.63
CA PRO A 325 -0.19 3.65 18.78
C PRO A 325 -1.61 3.13 18.50
N ILE A 326 -1.81 1.81 18.62
CA ILE A 326 -3.12 1.17 18.53
C ILE A 326 -3.71 1.02 19.95
N ALA A 327 -4.18 2.15 20.50
CA ALA A 327 -4.65 2.20 21.88
C ALA A 327 -6.05 1.56 22.05
N LYS A 328 -6.23 0.81 23.15
CA LYS A 328 -7.53 0.26 23.56
C LYS A 328 -8.19 1.18 24.58
N PHE A 329 -8.96 2.16 24.11
CA PHE A 329 -9.69 3.10 24.96
C PHE A 329 -10.77 2.44 25.83
N ILE A 330 -10.87 2.88 27.08
CA ILE A 330 -11.88 2.45 28.06
C ILE A 330 -13.07 3.42 27.96
N HIS A 331 -14.10 3.00 27.23
CA HIS A 331 -15.34 3.75 27.06
C HIS A 331 -16.51 2.78 26.87
N SER A 332 -17.73 3.17 27.25
CA SER A 332 -18.92 2.33 27.08
C SER A 332 -19.38 2.26 25.61
N ASP A 333 -19.48 3.40 24.92
CA ASP A 333 -19.82 3.48 23.49
C ASP A 333 -18.62 3.09 22.60
N LYS A 334 -18.80 2.10 21.71
CA LYS A 334 -17.80 1.63 20.73
C LYS A 334 -17.43 2.73 19.72
N ARG A 335 -18.37 3.58 19.31
CA ARG A 335 -18.12 4.67 18.35
C ARG A 335 -17.16 5.70 18.93
N MET A 336 -17.30 6.01 20.20
CA MET A 336 -16.44 6.98 20.89
C MET A 336 -15.01 6.47 21.00
N LYS A 337 -14.78 5.16 21.10
CA LYS A 337 -13.44 4.57 20.99
C LYS A 337 -12.82 4.86 19.63
N GLY A 338 -13.58 4.74 18.55
CA GLY A 338 -13.13 5.10 17.20
C GLY A 338 -12.73 6.58 17.10
N VAL A 339 -13.57 7.50 17.58
CA VAL A 339 -13.25 8.93 17.61
C VAL A 339 -11.97 9.22 18.40
N LEU A 340 -11.76 8.54 19.53
CA LEU A 340 -10.55 8.69 20.34
C LEU A 340 -9.31 8.12 19.63
N SER A 341 -9.45 7.00 18.90
CA SER A 341 -8.39 6.47 18.05
C SER A 341 -8.03 7.44 16.92
N ASP A 342 -9.00 8.04 16.24
CA ASP A 342 -8.76 9.04 15.20
C ASP A 342 -8.04 10.28 15.79
N ARG A 343 -8.47 10.76 16.96
CA ARG A 343 -7.78 11.87 17.66
C ARG A 343 -6.35 11.52 18.02
N LEU A 344 -6.12 10.30 18.52
CA LEU A 344 -4.78 9.82 18.86
C LEU A 344 -3.89 9.69 17.61
N TYR A 345 -4.46 9.30 16.47
CA TYR A 345 -3.75 9.29 15.19
C TYR A 345 -3.25 10.70 14.82
N HIS A 346 -4.13 11.70 14.81
CA HIS A 346 -3.73 13.08 14.49
C HIS A 346 -2.74 13.67 15.51
N GLN A 347 -2.94 13.40 16.80
CA GLN A 347 -2.00 13.81 17.85
C GLN A 347 -0.63 13.16 17.67
N SER A 348 -0.59 11.88 17.26
CA SER A 348 0.65 11.17 16.96
C SER A 348 1.36 11.77 15.76
N LEU A 349 0.64 12.09 14.69
CA LEU A 349 1.23 12.73 13.51
C LEU A 349 1.71 14.15 13.77
N ASP A 350 1.05 14.91 14.63
CA ASP A 350 1.56 16.21 15.09
C ASP A 350 2.96 16.11 15.68
N ILE A 351 3.24 15.02 16.40
CA ILE A 351 4.53 14.79 17.05
C ILE A 351 5.59 14.42 16.04
N VAL A 352 5.28 13.43 15.20
CA VAL A 352 6.25 12.81 14.28
C VAL A 352 6.62 13.77 13.15
N LEU A 353 5.65 14.55 12.68
CA LEU A 353 5.80 15.42 11.51
C LEU A 353 6.20 16.85 11.88
N GLU A 354 6.34 17.19 13.16
CA GLU A 354 6.76 18.53 13.62
C GLU A 354 8.06 19.02 12.94
N PRO A 355 9.13 18.20 12.82
CA PRO A 355 10.33 18.64 12.11
C PRO A 355 10.07 19.05 10.65
N LEU A 356 9.22 18.29 9.93
CA LEU A 356 8.83 18.62 8.55
C LEU A 356 7.90 19.82 8.47
N LYS A 357 7.03 20.06 9.45
CA LYS A 357 6.21 21.27 9.50
C LYS A 357 7.06 22.51 9.73
N ILE A 358 8.09 22.40 10.57
CA ILE A 358 9.08 23.47 10.78
C ILE A 358 9.82 23.74 9.47
N ALA A 359 10.36 22.70 8.82
CA ALA A 359 11.03 22.82 7.52
C ALA A 359 10.11 23.38 6.42
N ALA A 360 8.82 23.06 6.41
CA ALA A 360 7.84 23.66 5.51
C ALA A 360 7.63 25.16 5.76
N ARG A 361 7.82 25.63 7.00
CA ARG A 361 7.59 27.03 7.39
C ARG A 361 8.82 27.91 7.20
N ILE A 362 9.99 27.43 7.59
CA ILE A 362 11.23 28.22 7.66
C ILE A 362 12.38 27.65 6.81
N GLY A 363 12.15 26.55 6.10
CA GLY A 363 13.16 25.86 5.31
C GLY A 363 14.23 25.14 6.12
N VAL A 364 14.99 24.28 5.47
CA VAL A 364 16.14 23.52 6.02
C VAL A 364 17.19 23.31 4.94
N MET A 365 18.47 23.37 5.29
CA MET A 365 19.54 23.05 4.34
C MET A 365 19.72 21.54 4.23
N LEU A 366 19.52 20.97 3.04
CA LEU A 366 19.68 19.55 2.78
C LEU A 366 20.55 19.31 1.55
N SER A 367 21.36 18.27 1.57
CA SER A 367 22.22 17.89 0.45
C SER A 367 21.57 16.77 -0.35
N ASN A 368 21.66 16.86 -1.67
CA ASN A 368 21.21 15.79 -2.56
C ASN A 368 22.29 14.67 -2.68
N PRO A 369 22.06 13.62 -3.50
CA PRO A 369 22.98 12.48 -3.55
C PRO A 369 24.41 12.82 -4.00
N VAL A 370 24.60 13.94 -4.69
CA VAL A 370 25.90 14.42 -5.20
C VAL A 370 26.53 15.50 -4.32
N GLY A 371 25.95 15.82 -3.16
CA GLY A 371 26.50 16.79 -2.21
C GLY A 371 26.13 18.24 -2.50
N HIS A 372 25.20 18.50 -3.40
CA HIS A 372 24.69 19.86 -3.63
C HIS A 372 23.67 20.21 -2.55
N SER A 373 24.04 21.12 -1.66
CA SER A 373 23.18 21.63 -0.59
C SER A 373 22.22 22.70 -1.12
N ARG A 374 20.93 22.51 -0.82
CA ARG A 374 19.83 23.40 -1.21
C ARG A 374 19.01 23.82 0.01
N TYR A 375 18.40 24.99 -0.07
CA TYR A 375 17.48 25.48 0.95
C TYR A 375 16.07 24.94 0.67
N CYS A 376 15.72 23.87 1.38
CA CYS A 376 14.59 23.00 1.08
C CYS A 376 13.35 23.30 1.95
N PHE A 377 12.17 23.20 1.35
CA PHE A 377 10.86 23.32 2.01
C PHE A 377 10.05 22.05 1.79
N THR A 378 9.37 21.58 2.84
CA THR A 378 8.78 20.23 2.88
C THR A 378 7.25 20.22 3.06
N PRO A 379 6.47 20.75 2.11
CA PRO A 379 5.01 20.69 2.19
C PRO A 379 4.52 19.25 2.07
N PHE A 380 3.29 19.02 2.54
CA PHE A 380 2.60 17.75 2.36
C PHE A 380 2.12 17.65 0.92
N ALA A 381 2.68 16.72 0.14
CA ALA A 381 2.38 16.59 -1.29
C ALA A 381 1.37 15.48 -1.59
N GLY A 382 1.38 14.40 -0.81
CA GLY A 382 0.54 13.23 -1.09
C GLY A 382 0.43 12.26 0.08
N CYS A 383 -0.69 11.56 0.19
CA CYS A 383 -0.85 10.45 1.11
C CYS A 383 -1.55 9.27 0.43
N ILE A 384 -0.83 8.16 0.31
CA ILE A 384 -1.31 6.92 -0.29
C ILE A 384 -2.08 6.16 0.80
N VAL A 385 -3.40 6.22 0.71
CA VAL A 385 -4.30 5.62 1.69
C VAL A 385 -5.59 5.14 1.05
N ASP A 386 -6.13 4.14 1.72
CA ASP A 386 -7.46 3.60 1.59
C ASP A 386 -8.57 4.65 1.94
N TYR A 387 -9.82 4.42 1.53
CA TYR A 387 -10.94 5.35 1.71
C TYR A 387 -11.31 5.63 3.18
N PRO A 388 -11.41 4.64 4.09
CA PRO A 388 -11.64 4.90 5.51
C PRO A 388 -10.53 5.76 6.13
N GLU A 389 -9.26 5.51 5.79
CA GLU A 389 -8.09 6.25 6.22
C GLU A 389 -8.12 7.68 5.67
N ALA A 390 -8.47 7.86 4.39
CA ALA A 390 -8.68 9.18 3.79
C ALA A 390 -9.79 9.96 4.52
N CYS A 391 -10.88 9.29 4.91
CA CYS A 391 -11.94 9.92 5.70
C CYS A 391 -11.45 10.35 7.08
N MET A 392 -10.67 9.51 7.76
CA MET A 392 -10.07 9.82 9.05
C MET A 392 -9.11 11.01 8.93
N ILE A 393 -8.19 10.99 7.97
CA ILE A 393 -7.21 12.06 7.72
C ILE A 393 -7.90 13.40 7.42
N THR A 394 -8.97 13.40 6.64
CA THR A 394 -9.72 14.63 6.29
C THR A 394 -10.77 15.01 7.33
N CYS A 395 -10.84 14.26 8.44
CA CYS A 395 -11.73 14.48 9.57
C CYS A 395 -13.22 14.40 9.22
N VAL A 396 -13.59 13.60 8.21
CA VAL A 396 -14.99 13.42 7.79
C VAL A 396 -15.56 12.09 8.27
N ARG A 397 -16.87 12.06 8.51
CA ARG A 397 -17.58 10.83 8.86
C ARG A 397 -17.78 9.97 7.63
N GLY A 398 -17.91 8.66 7.86
CA GLY A 398 -18.42 7.75 6.86
C GLY A 398 -19.73 8.27 6.24
N LYS A 399 -19.94 7.96 4.96
CA LYS A 399 -21.00 8.51 4.09
C LYS A 399 -20.77 9.95 3.60
N THR A 400 -19.54 10.45 3.69
CA THR A 400 -19.13 11.76 3.18
C THR A 400 -17.86 11.60 2.37
N SER A 401 -17.70 12.38 1.31
CA SER A 401 -16.43 12.40 0.58
C SER A 401 -15.31 13.02 1.44
N PRO A 402 -14.10 12.43 1.45
CA PRO A 402 -12.92 13.08 2.01
C PRO A 402 -12.42 14.26 1.15
N LEU A 403 -12.68 14.25 -0.16
CA LEU A 403 -12.12 15.24 -1.11
C LEU A 403 -13.13 16.34 -1.47
N THR A 404 -14.42 16.02 -1.47
CA THR A 404 -15.49 16.93 -1.91
C THR A 404 -16.55 17.13 -0.83
N LEU A 405 -17.52 18.01 -1.11
CA LEU A 405 -18.70 18.21 -0.27
C LEU A 405 -19.81 17.16 -0.48
N ALA A 406 -19.59 16.18 -1.35
CA ALA A 406 -20.55 15.12 -1.63
C ALA A 406 -20.91 14.32 -0.37
N ASN A 407 -22.16 13.88 -0.31
CA ASN A 407 -22.61 12.87 0.65
C ASN A 407 -23.04 11.59 -0.06
N TYR A 408 -23.28 10.54 0.71
CA TYR A 408 -23.58 9.22 0.16
C TYR A 408 -24.70 9.17 -0.87
N THR A 409 -25.75 10.00 -0.76
CA THR A 409 -26.84 10.01 -1.75
C THR A 409 -26.42 10.58 -3.10
N GLN A 410 -25.29 11.28 -3.13
CA GLN A 410 -24.71 11.95 -4.30
C GLN A 410 -23.51 11.18 -4.87
N PHE A 411 -23.10 10.06 -4.25
CA PHE A 411 -21.93 9.32 -4.72
C PHE A 411 -22.09 8.69 -6.11
N GLY A 412 -23.33 8.64 -6.61
CA GLY A 412 -23.62 8.21 -7.96
C GLY A 412 -23.70 9.34 -8.96
N ASP A 413 -23.49 10.60 -8.58
CA ASP A 413 -23.64 11.75 -9.48
C ASP A 413 -22.58 11.70 -10.60
N ASP A 414 -22.92 12.26 -11.75
CA ASP A 414 -22.10 12.25 -12.98
C ASP A 414 -21.20 13.48 -13.12
N PHE A 415 -21.06 14.27 -12.05
CA PHE A 415 -20.25 15.47 -12.00
C PHE A 415 -19.38 15.51 -10.74
N HIS A 416 -18.30 16.30 -10.80
CA HIS A 416 -17.42 16.55 -9.66
C HIS A 416 -18.07 17.57 -8.70
N HIS A 417 -18.20 17.19 -7.43
CA HIS A 417 -18.73 18.08 -6.40
C HIS A 417 -17.68 19.09 -5.92
N PRO A 418 -18.09 20.24 -5.35
CA PRO A 418 -17.15 21.24 -4.84
C PRO A 418 -16.14 20.67 -3.84
N GLU A 419 -14.89 21.11 -3.95
CA GLU A 419 -13.77 20.68 -3.12
C GLU A 419 -13.98 20.97 -1.62
N ARG A 420 -13.55 20.03 -0.77
CA ARG A 420 -13.51 20.19 0.69
C ARG A 420 -12.17 20.76 1.16
N THR A 421 -12.03 22.08 1.13
CA THR A 421 -10.76 22.72 1.51
C THR A 421 -10.43 22.66 3.00
N LYS A 422 -9.13 22.71 3.32
CA LYS A 422 -8.56 22.89 4.66
C LYS A 422 -9.23 24.05 5.41
N ALA A 423 -9.35 25.20 4.75
CA ALA A 423 -9.94 26.40 5.35
C ALA A 423 -11.39 26.15 5.79
N MET A 424 -12.19 25.48 4.96
CA MET A 424 -13.57 25.15 5.27
C MET A 424 -13.68 24.16 6.42
N THR A 425 -12.92 23.06 6.39
CA THR A 425 -12.94 22.06 7.46
C THR A 425 -12.52 22.66 8.80
N LEU A 426 -11.48 23.50 8.83
CA LEU A 426 -11.06 24.20 10.05
C LEU A 426 -12.09 25.21 10.54
N ALA A 427 -12.76 25.93 9.63
CA ALA A 427 -13.85 26.84 10.00
C ALA A 427 -15.04 26.08 10.63
N GLN A 428 -15.41 24.93 10.07
CA GLN A 428 -16.48 24.06 10.60
C GLN A 428 -16.14 23.47 11.96
N ILE A 429 -14.88 23.08 12.19
CA ILE A 429 -14.42 22.64 13.52
C ILE A 429 -14.53 23.79 14.52
N ARG A 430 -14.08 24.99 14.15
CA ARG A 430 -14.11 26.19 15.01
C ARG A 430 -15.51 26.71 15.32
N SER A 431 -16.50 26.47 14.46
CA SER A 431 -17.88 26.88 14.70
C SER A 431 -18.60 26.02 15.75
N ILE A 432 -18.05 24.87 16.13
CA ILE A 432 -18.62 24.01 17.16
C ILE A 432 -18.26 24.59 18.54
N THR A 433 -19.27 25.04 19.27
CA THR A 433 -19.09 25.67 20.60
C THR A 433 -18.99 24.66 21.75
N VAL A 434 -19.25 23.38 21.48
CA VAL A 434 -19.15 22.31 22.49
C VAL A 434 -17.68 22.02 22.78
N GLU A 435 -17.33 21.89 24.05
CA GLU A 435 -15.97 21.54 24.48
C GLU A 435 -15.56 20.14 23.94
N PRO A 436 -14.43 20.00 23.21
CA PRO A 436 -13.99 18.73 22.63
C PRO A 436 -13.87 17.56 23.60
N ASN A 437 -13.58 17.83 24.88
CA ASN A 437 -13.50 16.81 25.94
C ASN A 437 -14.88 16.31 26.41
N ASN A 438 -15.96 17.04 26.13
CA ASN A 438 -17.33 16.51 26.22
C ASN A 438 -17.62 15.65 24.98
N LEU A 439 -16.93 14.52 24.90
CA LEU A 439 -16.74 13.71 23.70
C LEU A 439 -18.04 13.39 22.94
N VAL A 440 -19.07 12.89 23.65
CA VAL A 440 -20.35 12.50 23.05
C VAL A 440 -21.09 13.72 22.50
N SER A 441 -21.16 14.80 23.28
CA SER A 441 -21.86 16.03 22.86
C SER A 441 -21.14 16.69 21.69
N PHE A 442 -19.81 16.70 21.73
CA PHE A 442 -18.98 17.23 20.65
C PHE A 442 -19.16 16.43 19.36
N PHE A 443 -19.11 15.10 19.45
CA PHE A 443 -19.33 14.22 18.30
C PHE A 443 -20.73 14.39 17.69
N ASN A 444 -21.75 14.58 18.52
CA ASN A 444 -23.10 14.88 18.04
C ASN A 444 -23.16 16.22 17.33
N ALA A 445 -22.50 17.27 17.85
CA ALA A 445 -22.42 18.57 17.18
C ALA A 445 -21.64 18.50 15.85
N CYS A 446 -20.60 17.68 15.77
CA CYS A 446 -19.84 17.43 14.54
C CYS A 446 -20.71 16.86 13.40
N ALA A 447 -21.80 16.16 13.73
CA ALA A 447 -22.71 15.58 12.74
C ALA A 447 -23.30 16.62 11.78
N ASN A 448 -23.57 17.84 12.26
CA ASN A 448 -24.13 18.93 11.47
C ASN A 448 -23.21 19.35 10.32
N HIS A 449 -21.90 19.16 10.50
CA HIS A 449 -20.86 19.44 9.50
C HIS A 449 -20.28 18.17 8.86
N ARG A 450 -20.82 16.99 9.22
CA ARG A 450 -20.35 15.67 8.78
C ARG A 450 -18.90 15.36 9.19
N LEU A 451 -18.43 15.92 10.30
CA LEU A 451 -17.07 15.73 10.83
C LEU A 451 -16.97 14.53 11.78
N ASN A 452 -15.84 13.81 11.78
CA ASN A 452 -15.66 12.56 12.55
C ASN A 452 -15.42 12.76 14.05
N GLY A 453 -15.25 14.00 14.51
CA GLY A 453 -14.99 14.31 15.93
C GLY A 453 -13.53 14.59 16.24
N VAL A 454 -12.63 14.54 15.26
CA VAL A 454 -11.29 15.13 15.34
C VAL A 454 -11.42 16.65 15.37
N HIS A 455 -10.72 17.29 16.32
CA HIS A 455 -10.77 18.75 16.51
C HIS A 455 -9.41 19.43 16.29
N THR A 456 -8.33 18.66 16.25
CA THR A 456 -6.95 19.13 16.00
C THR A 456 -6.31 18.30 14.87
N PRO A 457 -6.70 18.52 13.60
CA PRO A 457 -6.12 17.78 12.49
C PRO A 457 -4.62 18.08 12.34
N PHE A 458 -3.78 17.07 12.11
CA PHE A 458 -2.32 17.25 12.05
C PHE A 458 -1.84 18.21 10.96
N TRP A 459 -2.58 18.32 9.86
CA TRP A 459 -2.23 19.17 8.71
C TRP A 459 -2.64 20.64 8.89
N ARG A 460 -3.28 21.01 10.02
CA ARG A 460 -3.82 22.36 10.27
C ARG A 460 -2.77 23.47 10.15
N ASP A 461 -1.53 23.18 10.54
CA ASP A 461 -0.41 24.11 10.64
C ASP A 461 0.77 23.72 9.74
N TRP A 462 0.61 22.70 8.91
CA TRP A 462 1.58 22.39 7.85
C TRP A 462 1.41 23.39 6.71
N LEU A 463 2.44 24.22 6.49
CA LEU A 463 2.40 25.31 5.51
C LEU A 463 2.34 24.76 4.08
N LEU A 464 1.55 25.41 3.22
CA LEU A 464 1.28 25.03 1.82
C LEU A 464 0.65 23.63 1.62
N SER A 465 0.10 23.04 2.68
CA SER A 465 -0.56 21.73 2.64
C SER A 465 -2.09 21.85 2.55
N GLU A 466 -2.69 21.23 1.54
CA GLU A 466 -4.15 21.17 1.32
C GLU A 466 -4.61 19.69 1.21
N PRO A 467 -5.15 19.09 2.27
CA PRO A 467 -5.50 17.66 2.30
C PRO A 467 -6.37 17.19 1.14
N SER A 468 -7.33 18.00 0.67
CA SER A 468 -8.19 17.64 -0.47
C SER A 468 -7.45 17.52 -1.81
N ARG A 469 -6.23 18.07 -1.89
CA ARG A 469 -5.35 18.01 -3.07
C ARG A 469 -4.16 17.09 -2.90
N CYS A 470 -3.96 16.56 -1.69
CA CYS A 470 -2.84 15.69 -1.33
C CYS A 470 -3.29 14.25 -1.08
N LEU A 471 -4.50 13.88 -1.50
CA LEU A 471 -5.06 12.53 -1.35
C LEU A 471 -5.40 12.01 -2.75
N PRO A 472 -4.41 11.42 -3.44
CA PRO A 472 -4.60 10.90 -4.78
C PRO A 472 -5.57 9.70 -4.72
N PRO A 473 -6.41 9.51 -5.76
CA PRO A 473 -7.18 8.29 -5.92
C PRO A 473 -6.25 7.06 -5.96
N GLU A 474 -6.32 6.20 -4.93
CA GLU A 474 -5.43 5.04 -4.79
C GLU A 474 -5.92 3.87 -5.66
N VAL A 475 -5.11 3.47 -6.66
CA VAL A 475 -5.48 2.53 -7.72
C VAL A 475 -5.85 1.12 -7.22
N LEU A 476 -5.15 0.58 -6.23
CA LEU A 476 -5.35 -0.79 -5.76
C LEU A 476 -6.76 -0.99 -5.19
N HIS A 477 -7.16 -0.13 -4.26
CA HIS A 477 -8.45 -0.18 -3.59
C HIS A 477 -9.58 0.42 -4.44
N LEU A 478 -9.28 1.48 -5.19
CA LEU A 478 -10.28 2.18 -6.00
C LEU A 478 -10.63 1.44 -7.30
N PHE A 479 -9.65 0.86 -7.98
CA PHE A 479 -9.85 0.20 -9.28
C PHE A 479 -9.95 -1.31 -9.12
N HIS A 480 -8.91 -1.95 -8.60
CA HIS A 480 -8.85 -3.41 -8.62
C HIS A 480 -9.82 -4.06 -7.64
N ARG A 481 -9.88 -3.55 -6.41
CA ARG A 481 -10.83 -4.05 -5.41
C ARG A 481 -12.28 -3.73 -5.78
N PHE A 482 -12.55 -2.59 -6.43
CA PHE A 482 -13.89 -2.27 -6.95
C PHE A 482 -14.41 -3.33 -7.91
N VAL A 483 -13.55 -3.85 -8.79
CA VAL A 483 -13.97 -4.87 -9.77
C VAL A 483 -14.52 -6.10 -9.06
N LEU A 484 -13.89 -6.53 -7.96
CA LEU A 484 -14.41 -7.64 -7.17
C LEU A 484 -15.68 -7.27 -6.41
N ASP A 485 -15.65 -6.15 -5.68
CA ASP A 485 -16.74 -5.75 -4.80
C ASP A 485 -18.03 -5.40 -5.57
N HIS A 486 -17.91 -5.07 -6.86
CA HIS A 486 -18.99 -4.50 -7.63
C HIS A 486 -19.13 -5.10 -9.03
N ASP A 487 -18.16 -4.94 -9.93
CA ASP A 487 -18.36 -5.33 -11.33
C ASP A 487 -18.64 -6.83 -11.47
N VAL A 488 -17.83 -7.68 -10.81
CA VAL A 488 -18.01 -9.14 -10.81
C VAL A 488 -19.34 -9.51 -10.15
N GLU A 489 -19.70 -8.86 -9.04
CA GLU A 489 -20.97 -9.10 -8.36
C GLU A 489 -22.16 -8.75 -9.25
N TRP A 490 -22.14 -7.57 -9.89
CA TRP A 490 -23.19 -7.13 -10.81
C TRP A 490 -23.31 -8.10 -11.97
N CYS A 491 -22.19 -8.46 -12.60
CA CYS A 491 -22.18 -9.41 -13.72
C CYS A 491 -22.75 -10.77 -13.30
N THR A 492 -22.33 -11.30 -12.17
CA THR A 492 -22.83 -12.57 -11.60
C THR A 492 -24.32 -12.50 -11.33
N ASN A 493 -24.81 -11.40 -10.75
CA ASN A 493 -26.23 -11.20 -10.46
C ASN A 493 -27.09 -11.01 -11.72
N ALA A 494 -26.51 -10.51 -12.82
CA ALA A 494 -27.20 -10.27 -14.07
C ALA A 494 -27.38 -11.52 -14.92
N ILE A 495 -26.35 -12.36 -15.05
CA ILE A 495 -26.38 -13.55 -15.92
C ILE A 495 -26.53 -14.87 -15.15
N GLY A 496 -26.27 -14.86 -13.84
CA GLY A 496 -26.32 -16.04 -12.98
C GLY A 496 -24.94 -16.67 -12.73
N ALA A 497 -24.78 -17.28 -11.56
CA ALA A 497 -23.53 -17.91 -11.12
C ALA A 497 -23.08 -19.07 -12.02
N GLU A 498 -24.02 -19.91 -12.45
CA GLU A 498 -23.71 -21.05 -13.33
C GLU A 498 -23.24 -20.58 -14.72
N GLU A 499 -23.89 -19.54 -15.27
CA GLU A 499 -23.56 -19.00 -16.59
C GLU A 499 -22.19 -18.31 -16.60
N ILE A 500 -21.91 -17.46 -15.59
CA ILE A 500 -20.62 -16.76 -15.51
C ILE A 500 -19.46 -17.76 -15.33
N ASP A 501 -19.65 -18.79 -14.50
CA ASP A 501 -18.65 -19.83 -14.30
C ASP A 501 -18.42 -20.66 -15.56
N PHE A 502 -19.50 -21.01 -16.26
CA PHE A 502 -19.42 -21.71 -17.55
C PHE A 502 -18.59 -20.90 -18.55
N HIS A 503 -18.89 -19.61 -18.72
CA HIS A 503 -18.16 -18.74 -19.64
C HIS A 503 -16.67 -18.61 -19.29
N PHE A 504 -16.33 -18.46 -18.01
CA PHE A 504 -14.92 -18.46 -17.58
C PHE A 504 -14.22 -19.81 -17.84
N SER A 505 -14.93 -20.93 -17.69
CA SER A 505 -14.37 -22.27 -17.86
C SER A 505 -13.99 -22.60 -19.31
N ILE A 506 -14.69 -22.00 -20.29
CA ILE A 506 -14.45 -22.25 -21.72
C ILE A 506 -13.48 -21.25 -22.37
N LEU A 507 -12.98 -20.26 -21.62
CA LEU A 507 -11.96 -19.34 -22.12
C LEU A 507 -10.70 -20.13 -22.52
N GLN A 508 -10.17 -19.84 -23.71
CA GLN A 508 -8.93 -20.47 -24.15
C GLN A 508 -7.80 -20.19 -23.16
N PRO A 509 -7.04 -21.21 -22.72
CA PRO A 509 -5.88 -21.00 -21.88
C PRO A 509 -4.84 -20.13 -22.57
N ILE A 510 -4.43 -19.03 -21.92
CA ILE A 510 -3.38 -18.13 -22.41
C ILE A 510 -2.18 -18.24 -21.49
N THR A 511 -0.98 -18.47 -22.06
CA THR A 511 0.26 -18.52 -21.30
C THR A 511 0.46 -17.24 -20.48
N GLY A 512 0.80 -17.40 -19.20
CA GLY A 512 1.02 -16.29 -18.26
C GLY A 512 -0.23 -15.81 -17.52
N HIS A 513 -1.42 -16.19 -17.99
CA HIS A 513 -2.70 -15.86 -17.35
C HIS A 513 -3.29 -17.04 -16.60
N ARG A 514 -4.04 -16.75 -15.53
CA ARG A 514 -4.82 -17.78 -14.86
C ARG A 514 -5.98 -18.24 -15.74
N HIS A 515 -6.09 -19.56 -15.92
CA HIS A 515 -7.28 -20.20 -16.48
C HIS A 515 -8.23 -20.60 -15.34
N PHE A 516 -9.53 -20.37 -15.53
CA PHE A 516 -10.58 -20.56 -14.52
C PHE A 516 -11.46 -21.76 -14.89
N SER A 517 -10.87 -22.96 -14.93
CA SER A 517 -11.55 -24.19 -15.41
C SER A 517 -12.80 -24.57 -14.61
N THR A 518 -12.94 -24.08 -13.38
CA THR A 518 -14.13 -24.30 -12.51
C THR A 518 -14.91 -23.01 -12.27
N GLY A 519 -14.73 -22.00 -13.11
CA GLY A 519 -15.32 -20.68 -12.92
C GLY A 519 -14.65 -19.85 -11.82
N ILE A 520 -15.35 -18.81 -11.38
CA ILE A 520 -14.87 -17.77 -10.47
C ILE A 520 -15.68 -17.68 -9.17
N THR A 521 -16.92 -18.19 -9.13
CA THR A 521 -17.80 -18.01 -7.97
C THR A 521 -17.37 -18.83 -6.75
N THR A 522 -16.56 -19.87 -6.95
CA THR A 522 -16.05 -20.76 -5.89
C THR A 522 -14.71 -20.31 -5.31
N LEU A 523 -14.14 -19.19 -5.79
CA LEU A 523 -12.87 -18.66 -5.32
C LEU A 523 -13.00 -18.16 -3.87
N LYS A 524 -12.26 -18.78 -2.95
CA LYS A 524 -12.26 -18.41 -1.52
C LYS A 524 -11.28 -17.30 -1.16
N GLN A 525 -10.18 -17.20 -1.90
CA GLN A 525 -9.13 -16.20 -1.70
C GLN A 525 -8.71 -15.66 -3.06
N VAL A 526 -8.83 -14.35 -3.22
CA VAL A 526 -8.58 -13.67 -4.49
C VAL A 526 -7.37 -12.75 -4.35
N THR A 527 -6.19 -13.26 -4.72
CA THR A 527 -4.95 -12.47 -4.72
C THR A 527 -4.99 -11.38 -5.79
N GLY A 528 -4.16 -10.34 -5.66
CA GLY A 528 -4.09 -9.24 -6.64
C GLY A 528 -3.83 -9.70 -8.08
N LYS A 529 -3.07 -10.80 -8.28
CA LYS A 529 -2.92 -11.42 -9.61
C LYS A 529 -4.24 -11.95 -10.15
N ILE A 530 -5.03 -12.64 -9.32
CA ILE A 530 -6.34 -13.15 -9.72
C ILE A 530 -7.27 -11.99 -10.05
N GLN A 531 -7.27 -10.91 -9.25
CA GLN A 531 -8.06 -9.71 -9.53
C GLN A 531 -7.77 -9.12 -10.90
N ARG A 532 -6.48 -8.98 -11.25
CA ARG A 532 -6.06 -8.49 -12.57
C ARG A 532 -6.44 -9.44 -13.70
N ASP A 533 -6.37 -10.74 -13.51
CA ASP A 533 -6.83 -11.72 -14.50
C ASP A 533 -8.35 -11.65 -14.72
N LEU A 534 -9.15 -11.48 -13.66
CA LEU A 534 -10.60 -11.30 -13.78
C LEU A 534 -10.96 -10.05 -14.60
N GLN A 535 -10.27 -8.93 -14.36
CA GLN A 535 -10.47 -7.66 -15.06
C GLN A 535 -10.31 -7.78 -16.58
N ARG A 536 -9.36 -8.61 -17.04
CA ARG A 536 -9.07 -8.80 -18.46
C ARG A 536 -10.20 -9.47 -19.23
N TYR A 537 -10.93 -10.38 -18.58
CA TYR A 537 -11.92 -11.23 -19.24
C TYR A 537 -13.36 -10.78 -19.03
N LEU A 538 -13.65 -10.03 -17.97
CA LEU A 538 -15.02 -9.78 -17.50
C LEU A 538 -15.96 -9.26 -18.59
N VAL A 539 -15.53 -8.28 -19.39
CA VAL A 539 -16.35 -7.70 -20.47
C VAL A 539 -16.68 -8.73 -21.56
N VAL A 540 -15.72 -9.58 -21.92
CA VAL A 540 -15.91 -10.64 -22.93
C VAL A 540 -16.84 -11.72 -22.39
N VAL A 541 -16.68 -12.08 -21.11
CA VAL A 541 -17.48 -13.11 -20.44
C VAL A 541 -18.96 -12.75 -20.40
N ILE A 542 -19.32 -11.48 -20.22
CA ILE A 542 -20.73 -11.07 -20.17
C ILE A 542 -21.33 -10.73 -21.54
N ALA A 543 -20.52 -10.66 -22.58
CA ALA A 543 -20.97 -10.26 -23.91
C ALA A 543 -21.98 -11.27 -24.46
N GLY A 544 -23.14 -10.77 -24.90
CA GLY A 544 -24.23 -11.61 -25.43
C GLY A 544 -25.12 -12.27 -24.37
N ALA A 545 -24.65 -12.40 -23.12
CA ALA A 545 -25.45 -12.94 -22.01
C ALA A 545 -26.10 -11.85 -21.14
N ALA A 546 -25.42 -10.73 -20.91
CA ALA A 546 -25.95 -9.61 -20.14
C ALA A 546 -26.68 -8.58 -21.05
N PRO A 547 -27.59 -7.75 -20.49
CA PRO A 547 -28.21 -6.66 -21.23
C PRO A 547 -27.18 -5.73 -21.87
N ALA A 548 -27.37 -5.36 -23.13
CA ALA A 548 -26.38 -4.60 -23.90
C ALA A 548 -25.97 -3.27 -23.23
N GLY A 549 -26.91 -2.57 -22.60
CA GLY A 549 -26.61 -1.34 -21.84
C GLY A 549 -25.71 -1.58 -20.63
N MET A 550 -25.90 -2.70 -19.92
CA MET A 550 -25.03 -3.10 -18.81
C MET A 550 -23.63 -3.48 -19.30
N VAL A 551 -23.51 -4.20 -20.42
CA VAL A 551 -22.20 -4.50 -21.03
C VAL A 551 -21.45 -3.22 -21.36
N ARG A 552 -22.14 -2.20 -21.93
CA ARG A 552 -21.55 -0.88 -22.20
C ARG A 552 -21.06 -0.20 -20.91
N ALA A 553 -21.85 -0.23 -19.83
CA ALA A 553 -21.46 0.36 -18.55
C ALA A 553 -20.18 -0.30 -17.98
N VAL A 554 -20.12 -1.63 -17.95
CA VAL A 554 -18.95 -2.38 -17.44
C VAL A 554 -17.73 -2.16 -18.35
N ARG A 555 -17.91 -2.15 -19.67
CA ARG A 555 -16.84 -1.83 -20.63
C ARG A 555 -16.29 -0.42 -20.44
N ALA A 556 -17.17 0.57 -20.21
CA ALA A 556 -16.77 1.95 -19.97
C ALA A 556 -15.95 2.10 -18.69
N LEU A 557 -16.29 1.38 -17.61
CA LEU A 557 -15.46 1.33 -16.40
C LEU A 557 -14.11 0.65 -16.63
N ALA A 558 -14.08 -0.44 -17.40
CA ALA A 558 -12.83 -1.10 -17.75
C ALA A 558 -11.89 -0.18 -18.55
N GLU A 559 -12.44 0.56 -19.53
CA GLU A 559 -11.72 1.54 -20.32
C GLU A 559 -11.24 2.74 -19.49
N PHE A 560 -12.10 3.28 -18.62
CA PHE A 560 -11.74 4.34 -17.68
C PHE A 560 -10.52 3.94 -16.84
N ARG A 561 -10.55 2.75 -16.23
CA ARG A 561 -9.45 2.25 -15.39
C ARG A 561 -8.19 2.00 -16.22
N TYR A 562 -8.32 1.48 -17.44
CA TYR A 562 -7.18 1.26 -18.34
C TYR A 562 -6.48 2.58 -18.68
N LEU A 563 -7.24 3.59 -19.13
CA LEU A 563 -6.71 4.90 -19.50
C LEU A 563 -6.11 5.65 -18.30
N ALA A 564 -6.78 5.60 -17.14
CA ALA A 564 -6.32 6.28 -15.92
C ALA A 564 -4.99 5.74 -15.38
N GLN A 565 -4.58 4.53 -15.78
CA GLN A 565 -3.32 3.91 -15.36
C GLN A 565 -2.15 4.20 -16.31
N ALA A 566 -2.32 5.05 -17.33
CA ALA A 566 -1.20 5.47 -18.18
C ALA A 566 -0.13 6.20 -17.34
N PRO A 567 1.17 5.88 -17.50
CA PRO A 567 2.25 6.50 -16.72
C PRO A 567 2.53 7.95 -17.13
N VAL A 568 2.00 8.39 -18.27
CA VAL A 568 2.07 9.76 -18.77
C VAL A 568 0.70 10.10 -19.33
N ILE A 569 0.17 11.25 -18.94
CA ILE A 569 -1.16 11.71 -19.37
C ILE A 569 -1.05 13.14 -19.88
N ASP A 570 -1.52 13.38 -21.10
CA ASP A 570 -1.69 14.72 -21.66
C ASP A 570 -3.16 15.20 -21.55
N ASP A 571 -3.44 16.42 -22.00
CA ASP A 571 -4.82 16.94 -21.96
C ASP A 571 -5.81 16.11 -22.82
N ASN A 572 -5.34 15.41 -23.85
CA ASN A 572 -6.18 14.47 -24.63
C ASN A 572 -6.52 13.23 -23.81
N GLY A 573 -5.53 12.65 -23.13
CA GLY A 573 -5.70 11.52 -22.23
C GLY A 573 -6.71 11.84 -21.12
N GLN A 574 -6.63 13.04 -20.53
CA GLN A 574 -7.63 13.51 -19.57
C GLN A 574 -9.05 13.53 -20.15
N ARG A 575 -9.22 14.03 -21.39
CA ARG A 575 -10.51 14.02 -22.09
C ARG A 575 -11.02 12.61 -22.33
N SER A 576 -10.16 11.68 -22.73
CA SER A 576 -10.54 10.28 -22.94
C SER A 576 -10.94 9.58 -21.65
N ILE A 577 -10.21 9.81 -20.55
CA ILE A 577 -10.57 9.30 -19.22
C ILE A 577 -11.93 9.85 -18.79
N ALA A 578 -12.15 11.16 -18.91
CA ALA A 578 -13.43 11.79 -18.57
C ALA A 578 -14.59 11.23 -19.41
N ALA A 579 -14.37 11.03 -20.71
CA ALA A 579 -15.36 10.48 -21.63
C ALA A 579 -15.75 9.04 -21.26
N ALA A 580 -14.80 8.19 -20.89
CA ALA A 580 -15.07 6.82 -20.45
C ALA A 580 -15.93 6.80 -19.16
N LEU A 581 -15.64 7.67 -18.19
CA LEU A 581 -16.46 7.80 -16.98
C LEU A 581 -17.88 8.33 -17.29
N ALA A 582 -17.99 9.31 -18.19
CA ALA A 582 -19.27 9.83 -18.63
C ALA A 582 -20.12 8.77 -19.36
N GLU A 583 -19.50 7.91 -20.17
CA GLU A 583 -20.19 6.78 -20.81
C GLU A 583 -20.70 5.77 -19.77
N PHE A 584 -19.91 5.47 -18.73
CA PHE A 584 -20.41 4.67 -17.61
C PHE A 584 -21.65 5.33 -16.99
N HIS A 585 -21.62 6.63 -16.70
CA HIS A 585 -22.77 7.31 -16.10
C HIS A 585 -24.01 7.33 -17.00
N THR A 586 -23.83 7.38 -18.31
CA THR A 586 -24.91 7.28 -19.31
C THR A 586 -25.60 5.91 -19.25
N HIS A 587 -24.84 4.84 -19.00
CA HIS A 587 -25.35 3.47 -19.07
C HIS A 587 -25.57 2.78 -17.72
N LYS A 588 -25.08 3.32 -16.61
CA LYS A 588 -25.12 2.68 -15.28
C LYS A 588 -26.54 2.28 -14.86
N GLN A 589 -27.57 3.04 -15.26
CA GLN A 589 -28.97 2.73 -14.95
C GLN A 589 -29.37 1.32 -15.42
N CYS A 590 -28.80 0.82 -16.53
CA CYS A 590 -29.06 -0.53 -17.01
C CYS A 590 -28.61 -1.63 -16.03
N ILE A 591 -27.66 -1.35 -15.12
CA ILE A 591 -27.28 -2.28 -14.04
C ILE A 591 -28.39 -2.38 -12.99
N LEU A 592 -29.05 -1.25 -12.68
CA LEU A 592 -30.18 -1.22 -11.74
C LEU A 592 -31.43 -1.86 -12.36
N ASP A 593 -31.69 -1.57 -13.63
CA ASP A 593 -32.82 -2.12 -14.38
C ASP A 593 -32.70 -3.65 -14.53
N ALA A 594 -31.47 -4.17 -14.63
CA ALA A 594 -31.19 -5.60 -14.61
C ALA A 594 -31.27 -6.24 -13.21
N ALA A 595 -31.62 -5.48 -12.17
CA ALA A 595 -31.60 -5.92 -10.77
C ALA A 595 -30.26 -6.54 -10.33
N ALA A 596 -29.16 -6.13 -10.98
CA ALA A 596 -27.84 -6.68 -10.79
C ALA A 596 -27.15 -6.13 -9.53
N ARG A 597 -27.54 -4.92 -9.10
CA ARG A 597 -27.06 -4.32 -7.86
C ARG A 597 -27.86 -4.82 -6.65
N ARG A 598 -27.22 -5.60 -5.78
CA ARG A 598 -27.85 -6.20 -4.59
C ARG A 598 -27.10 -5.82 -3.33
N GLY A 599 -27.81 -5.80 -2.21
CA GLY A 599 -27.22 -5.63 -0.87
C GLY A 599 -26.85 -6.97 -0.26
N GLY A 600 -26.18 -6.97 0.90
CA GLY A 600 -25.75 -8.19 1.59
C GLY A 600 -26.87 -9.15 2.01
N LYS A 601 -28.14 -8.71 1.96
CA LYS A 601 -29.33 -9.56 2.20
C LYS A 601 -30.01 -10.02 0.89
N GLY A 602 -29.35 -9.84 -0.27
CA GLY A 602 -29.86 -10.20 -1.59
C GLY A 602 -30.93 -9.25 -2.16
N ASN A 603 -31.31 -8.22 -1.39
CA ASN A 603 -32.30 -7.23 -1.82
C ASN A 603 -31.74 -6.33 -2.92
N VAL A 604 -32.56 -6.04 -3.93
CA VAL A 604 -32.19 -5.13 -5.02
C VAL A 604 -32.03 -3.72 -4.48
N LEU A 605 -30.93 -3.05 -4.81
CA LEU A 605 -30.65 -1.68 -4.44
C LEU A 605 -30.92 -0.75 -5.63
N GLN A 606 -31.64 0.34 -5.38
CA GLN A 606 -31.98 1.38 -6.38
C GLN A 606 -31.16 2.66 -6.22
N ASN A 607 -30.03 2.57 -5.51
CA ASN A 607 -29.12 3.68 -5.26
C ASN A 607 -27.69 3.23 -5.51
N TRP A 608 -26.84 4.18 -5.87
CA TRP A 608 -25.42 3.94 -5.99
C TRP A 608 -24.78 3.94 -4.60
N ASN A 609 -24.77 5.04 -3.87
CA ASN A 609 -24.19 5.11 -2.51
C ASN A 609 -22.81 4.39 -2.41
N ILE A 610 -22.04 4.38 -3.50
CA ILE A 610 -20.73 3.71 -3.59
C ILE A 610 -19.66 4.79 -3.44
N PRO A 611 -18.94 4.87 -2.32
CA PRO A 611 -17.93 5.91 -2.13
C PRO A 611 -16.87 5.91 -3.22
N LYS A 612 -16.46 4.72 -3.67
CA LYS A 612 -15.50 4.56 -4.76
C LYS A 612 -15.96 5.19 -6.09
N LEU A 613 -17.28 5.26 -6.38
CA LEU A 613 -17.75 5.97 -7.58
C LEU A 613 -17.55 7.48 -7.47
N GLU A 614 -17.75 8.06 -6.29
CA GLU A 614 -17.46 9.47 -6.06
C GLU A 614 -15.95 9.75 -6.12
N MET A 615 -15.11 8.84 -5.64
CA MET A 615 -13.66 8.94 -5.79
C MET A 615 -13.21 8.89 -7.26
N MET A 616 -13.90 8.15 -8.14
CA MET A 616 -13.59 8.15 -9.58
C MET A 616 -13.75 9.54 -10.22
N GLN A 617 -14.67 10.37 -9.72
CA GLN A 617 -14.81 11.76 -10.18
C GLN A 617 -13.58 12.64 -9.87
N ASN A 618 -12.72 12.21 -8.94
CA ASN A 618 -11.52 12.94 -8.55
C ASN A 618 -10.30 12.54 -9.38
N VAL A 619 -10.36 11.50 -10.24
CA VAL A 619 -9.23 11.05 -11.07
C VAL A 619 -8.75 12.14 -12.01
N VAL A 620 -9.62 12.65 -12.89
CA VAL A 620 -9.23 13.70 -13.85
C VAL A 620 -8.79 15.00 -13.17
N PRO A 621 -9.53 15.53 -12.16
CA PRO A 621 -9.09 16.71 -11.41
C PRO A 621 -7.75 16.54 -10.68
N SER A 622 -7.39 15.31 -10.28
CA SER A 622 -6.12 15.05 -9.60
C SER A 622 -4.91 15.08 -10.52
N ILE A 623 -5.05 14.82 -11.82
CA ILE A 623 -3.89 14.68 -12.74
C ILE A 623 -3.08 15.98 -12.85
N PRO A 624 -3.67 17.18 -13.05
CA PRO A 624 -2.91 18.42 -13.04
C PRO A 624 -2.30 18.77 -11.68
N LEU A 625 -2.77 18.15 -10.59
CA LEU A 625 -2.31 18.42 -9.24
C LEU A 625 -1.21 17.45 -8.79
N MET A 626 -1.34 16.18 -9.13
CA MET A 626 -0.54 15.08 -8.58
C MET A 626 0.14 14.21 -9.63
N GLY A 627 -0.21 14.40 -10.91
CA GLY A 627 0.21 13.55 -12.02
C GLY A 627 -0.66 12.30 -12.13
N PRO A 628 -0.24 11.33 -12.95
CA PRO A 628 -0.97 10.09 -13.16
C PRO A 628 -1.20 9.29 -11.86
N VAL A 629 -2.42 8.80 -11.66
CA VAL A 629 -2.83 8.13 -10.39
C VAL A 629 -2.07 6.82 -10.14
N ILE A 630 -1.56 6.17 -11.19
CA ILE A 630 -0.73 4.96 -11.08
C ILE A 630 0.56 5.19 -10.28
N HIS A 631 1.04 6.44 -10.20
CA HIS A 631 2.23 6.80 -9.43
C HIS A 631 2.00 6.85 -7.91
N TRP A 632 0.75 6.64 -7.48
CA TRP A 632 0.28 6.75 -6.11
C TRP A 632 -0.42 5.47 -5.62
N THR A 633 -0.03 4.32 -6.17
CA THR A 633 -0.57 3.01 -5.74
C THR A 633 0.00 2.55 -4.40
N ALA A 634 -0.83 1.85 -3.61
CA ALA A 634 -0.47 1.20 -2.37
C ALA A 634 0.32 -0.11 -2.58
N ASP A 635 0.43 -0.64 -3.81
CA ASP A 635 1.15 -1.90 -4.09
C ASP A 635 2.58 -1.89 -3.50
N THR A 636 3.31 -0.77 -3.66
CA THR A 636 4.69 -0.65 -3.16
C THR A 636 4.74 -0.60 -1.62
N THR A 637 3.79 0.09 -0.99
CA THR A 637 3.78 0.30 0.46
C THR A 637 3.26 -0.93 1.21
N GLU A 638 2.29 -1.67 0.64
CA GLU A 638 1.88 -2.97 1.14
C GLU A 638 3.03 -3.98 1.10
N ARG A 639 3.83 -3.96 0.03
CA ARG A 639 5.03 -4.80 -0.05
C ARG A 639 6.08 -4.40 0.99
N ALA A 640 6.25 -3.10 1.24
CA ALA A 640 7.16 -2.60 2.25
C ALA A 640 6.80 -3.07 3.68
N HIS A 641 5.53 -3.43 3.96
CA HIS A 641 5.15 -4.05 5.23
C HIS A 641 5.83 -5.40 5.47
N ILE A 642 6.20 -6.13 4.41
CA ILE A 642 6.97 -7.38 4.56
C ILE A 642 8.30 -7.07 5.22
N ASP A 643 9.04 -6.10 4.67
CA ASP A 643 10.39 -5.76 5.10
C ASP A 643 10.42 -5.00 6.43
N PHE A 644 9.42 -4.13 6.67
CA PHE A 644 9.39 -3.26 7.86
C PHE A 644 8.59 -3.81 9.03
N VAL A 645 7.71 -4.80 8.80
CA VAL A 645 6.85 -5.36 9.85
C VAL A 645 7.00 -6.87 9.94
N LYS A 646 6.70 -7.61 8.86
CA LYS A 646 6.53 -9.07 8.93
C LYS A 646 7.86 -9.79 9.17
N ILE A 647 8.91 -9.46 8.42
CA ILE A 647 10.26 -10.03 8.59
C ILE A 647 10.82 -9.68 9.99
N PRO A 648 10.86 -8.38 10.41
CA PRO A 648 11.31 -8.02 11.74
C PRO A 648 10.53 -8.74 12.84
N ALA A 649 9.20 -8.83 12.71
CA ALA A 649 8.33 -9.48 13.68
C ALA A 649 8.60 -10.98 13.84
N ALA A 650 8.88 -11.68 12.74
CA ALA A 650 9.19 -13.11 12.74
C ALA A 650 10.46 -13.42 13.56
N SER A 651 11.38 -12.46 13.64
CA SER A 651 12.62 -12.55 14.43
C SER A 651 12.45 -12.15 15.91
N THR A 652 11.22 -11.78 16.34
CA THR A 652 10.92 -11.38 17.73
C THR A 652 10.47 -12.55 18.59
N ASN A 653 10.54 -12.38 19.91
CA ASN A 653 9.95 -13.33 20.86
C ASN A 653 8.43 -13.11 21.07
N ASN A 654 7.79 -12.28 20.23
CA ASN A 654 6.39 -11.89 20.31
C ASN A 654 5.95 -11.08 21.55
N ASN A 655 6.83 -10.71 22.48
CA ASN A 655 6.52 -9.83 23.61
C ASN A 655 7.02 -8.41 23.35
N ASP A 656 6.22 -7.36 23.60
CA ASP A 656 6.59 -5.96 23.29
C ASP A 656 7.20 -5.79 21.87
N TYR A 657 6.56 -6.43 20.89
CA TYR A 657 7.13 -6.68 19.58
C TYR A 657 7.44 -5.38 18.81
N GLU A 658 6.72 -4.27 18.99
CA GLU A 658 7.04 -3.01 18.30
C GLU A 658 8.45 -2.52 18.66
N SER A 659 8.86 -2.66 19.93
CA SER A 659 10.21 -2.27 20.37
C SER A 659 11.29 -3.16 19.77
N GLN A 660 10.99 -4.45 19.55
CA GLN A 660 11.92 -5.39 18.93
C GLN A 660 12.01 -5.18 17.42
N ILE A 661 10.89 -4.84 16.76
CA ILE A 661 10.87 -4.41 15.36
C ILE A 661 11.75 -3.18 15.18
N CYS A 662 11.60 -2.14 16.03
CA CYS A 662 12.43 -0.94 15.95
C CYS A 662 13.93 -1.27 16.08
N ARG A 663 14.31 -2.13 17.03
CA ARG A 663 15.71 -2.58 17.20
C ARG A 663 16.23 -3.42 16.04
N PHE A 664 15.35 -4.17 15.36
CA PHE A 664 15.71 -4.90 14.16
C PHE A 664 15.99 -3.93 13.01
N LEU A 665 15.16 -2.88 12.87
CA LEU A 665 15.30 -1.87 11.82
C LEU A 665 16.43 -0.85 12.04
N ASP A 666 16.91 -0.69 13.28
CA ASP A 666 18.11 0.11 13.60
C ASP A 666 19.42 -0.58 13.18
N ARG A 667 19.40 -1.92 13.02
CA ARG A 667 20.55 -2.74 12.59
C ARG A 667 20.57 -2.86 11.08
#